data_AF-A0A8B7XMB8-F1
#
_entry.id   AF-A0A8B7XMB8-F1
#
_cell.length_a   1.000
_cell.length_b   1.000
_cell.length_c   1.000
_cell.angle_alpha   90.00
_cell.angle_beta   90.00
_cell.angle_gamma   90.00
#
_symmetry.space_group_name_H-M   'P 1'
#
loop_
_entity.id
_entity.type
_entity.pdbx_description
1 polymer ?
#
loop_
_entity_poly.entity_id
_entity_poly.type
_entity_poly.pdbx_seq_one_letter_code
_entity_poly.pdbx_strand_id
1 'polypeptide(L)'
;MMEGFLLVLHLLVGCMLVSAVDKNNFKTCSQSSFCQRNRDLKSGNSPYEALMDTLKISDDLLQLVVLNSATGGKLQLELIGLDQSIVRLRIKDPFNRRYEVPDVVQPDLQKSRWKVVQSSGSLEAKLPQDVTVRLTPHPLRLDLLQKDDVVISVNSRGLMNYELQSEKKSPRSPEQEGLGAGEEDPEEPNNWEETFKTHKDSRPKGPTSVGVDFCFPGFDHVYGIPEHADTFALKTTVSTDPYRLYNLDVFEYELYNPMALYGSVPYMLAHNSERTVGLLWLNAAETWIDISSNTADKSMFNRMLDLVRDTEVPQVDTHWFSESGILDVFFFMGPTAEEVMYQYALVTGMPQFPPLFAIAYHQSRWNYNDEDDVKSVDAKFDEHDIPCDVIWLDIEHTDGKRYMTWDSHKFSHPEEMQNQVAAKGRKMVTIVDPHLKKDSGFHLHKQAVDNGFLVKTHDNNEYEGWCWPGSSSYPDFTRADTRNWWAEQLSLENYKGSTPHLFTWNDMNEPSVFNGPEVTMHKDAIHQDGWEHRDVHNLYGLYVHMATVDGQHRRSNGKERSFVLSRAFFTGSQKYGAIWTGDNEASWEHLKISMPMLLSISIAGIPFIGADVGGFFKNPEPELLTRWYQAAAFQPFFRAHAHLDTKRREPWLLPPNMMDVVRMAIRTRYALLPYWYTAFYKASKTGQPVMRPMWLAFPDDPKTFAMEDQFMIGDSLLVEPVTSKGASSVSVYFPGQDTIWYDVKTAQKYTGPSTQTIYVNLEKIPVFQRGGTIVPRKERVRRCSFLGIEDPYTLIVALDTKHQASGQLYMDDGHSLDFKSGFFQYKHISFQNNVIQSRSLDMNARYKTKSWLERVVVLGMEKSPSSIQLSGDLIETHNVEFSFNEDSKVLVIRKPEVNMATDWVMTLRQ
;
A
#
# COMPACT_ATOMS: atom_id res chain seq x y z
N MET A 1 10.13 -52.52 -29.91
CA MET A 1 10.34 -51.08 -30.19
C MET A 1 9.17 -50.18 -29.77
N MET A 2 7.97 -50.70 -29.47
CA MET A 2 6.83 -49.88 -29.01
C MET A 2 6.72 -49.69 -27.48
N GLU A 3 7.34 -50.54 -26.67
CA GLU A 3 7.27 -50.41 -25.19
C GLU A 3 8.31 -49.44 -24.60
N GLY A 4 9.41 -49.19 -25.29
CA GLY A 4 10.42 -48.20 -24.86
C GLY A 4 10.02 -46.74 -25.11
N PHE A 5 9.05 -46.49 -25.99
CA PHE A 5 8.62 -45.13 -26.35
C PHE A 5 7.60 -44.56 -25.35
N LEU A 6 6.78 -45.41 -24.71
CA LEU A 6 5.85 -44.96 -23.66
C LEU A 6 6.56 -44.59 -22.35
N LEU A 7 7.65 -45.28 -21.99
CA LEU A 7 8.40 -44.98 -20.76
C LEU A 7 9.15 -43.65 -20.86
N VAL A 8 9.67 -43.32 -22.06
CA VAL A 8 10.33 -42.04 -22.33
C VAL A 8 9.31 -40.89 -22.43
N LEU A 9 8.08 -41.17 -22.91
CA LEU A 9 7.01 -40.17 -22.88
C LEU A 9 6.51 -39.90 -21.45
N HIS A 10 6.46 -40.90 -20.57
CA HIS A 10 6.14 -40.69 -19.14
C HIS A 10 7.26 -40.00 -18.36
N LEU A 11 8.52 -40.19 -18.73
CA LEU A 11 9.66 -39.44 -18.15
C LEU A 11 9.79 -38.01 -18.71
N LEU A 12 9.36 -37.74 -19.95
CA LEU A 12 9.30 -36.38 -20.52
C LEU A 12 8.04 -35.61 -20.09
N VAL A 13 6.94 -36.30 -19.79
CA VAL A 13 5.72 -35.73 -19.17
C VAL A 13 5.89 -35.60 -17.65
N GLY A 14 6.84 -36.32 -17.04
CA GLY A 14 7.25 -36.17 -15.63
C GLY A 14 8.12 -34.94 -15.34
N CYS A 15 8.57 -34.21 -16.37
CA CYS A 15 9.17 -32.88 -16.24
C CYS A 15 8.12 -31.75 -16.36
N MET A 16 6.86 -32.03 -16.01
CA MET A 16 5.81 -31.04 -15.94
C MET A 16 5.92 -30.26 -14.62
N LEU A 17 6.20 -28.97 -14.76
CA LEU A 17 5.70 -27.90 -13.88
C LEU A 17 5.84 -28.20 -12.39
N VAL A 18 7.03 -27.94 -11.83
CA VAL A 18 7.08 -27.58 -10.41
C VAL A 18 6.24 -26.31 -10.28
N SER A 19 5.06 -26.43 -9.69
CA SER A 19 4.23 -25.30 -9.27
C SER A 19 5.09 -24.43 -8.36
N ALA A 20 5.22 -23.14 -8.66
CA ALA A 20 6.05 -22.21 -7.88
C ALA A 20 5.51 -22.14 -6.44
N VAL A 21 4.20 -21.93 -6.29
CA VAL A 21 3.49 -22.06 -5.00
C VAL A 21 2.85 -23.44 -4.85
N ASP A 22 2.95 -24.07 -3.67
CA ASP A 22 2.11 -25.22 -3.32
C ASP A 22 0.74 -24.72 -2.82
N LYS A 23 -0.20 -24.55 -3.76
CA LYS A 23 -1.57 -24.10 -3.47
C LYS A 23 -2.29 -24.95 -2.44
N ASN A 24 -1.90 -26.22 -2.26
CA ASN A 24 -2.54 -27.07 -1.26
C ASN A 24 -2.28 -26.59 0.17
N ASN A 25 -1.26 -25.76 0.41
CA ASN A 25 -0.99 -25.14 1.71
C ASN A 25 -1.98 -24.03 2.08
N PHE A 26 -2.77 -23.53 1.15
CA PHE A 26 -3.64 -22.37 1.35
C PHE A 26 -5.09 -22.75 1.04
N LYS A 27 -6.03 -22.32 1.89
CA LYS A 27 -7.44 -22.66 1.72
C LYS A 27 -8.01 -21.99 0.49
N THR A 28 -8.75 -22.76 -0.30
CA THR A 28 -9.79 -22.23 -1.19
C THR A 28 -11.02 -21.79 -0.39
N CYS A 29 -11.92 -21.04 -1.01
CA CYS A 29 -13.17 -20.65 -0.36
C CYS A 29 -13.99 -21.87 0.11
N SER A 30 -14.03 -22.95 -0.69
CA SER A 30 -14.72 -24.19 -0.34
C SER A 30 -14.09 -24.95 0.83
N GLN A 31 -12.82 -24.67 1.15
CA GLN A 31 -12.12 -25.25 2.31
C GLN A 31 -12.20 -24.37 3.55
N SER A 32 -12.65 -23.12 3.40
CA SER A 32 -12.94 -22.21 4.50
C SER A 32 -14.45 -22.23 4.77
N SER A 33 -14.88 -22.90 5.84
CA SER A 33 -16.31 -23.20 6.00
C SER A 33 -17.19 -21.95 6.10
N PHE A 34 -16.71 -20.82 6.64
CA PHE A 34 -17.49 -19.58 6.68
C PHE A 34 -17.57 -18.91 5.30
N CYS A 35 -16.50 -19.03 4.50
CA CYS A 35 -16.52 -18.57 3.11
C CYS A 35 -17.57 -19.35 2.34
N GLN A 36 -17.54 -20.68 2.43
CA GLN A 36 -18.53 -21.55 1.78
C GLN A 36 -19.96 -21.21 2.20
N ARG A 37 -20.25 -21.09 3.51
CA ARG A 37 -21.59 -20.75 4.00
C ARG A 37 -22.11 -19.42 3.45
N ASN A 38 -21.26 -18.38 3.38
CA ASN A 38 -21.66 -17.09 2.83
C ASN A 38 -21.79 -17.14 1.30
N ARG A 39 -20.92 -17.87 0.60
CA ARG A 39 -20.97 -18.00 -0.87
C ARG A 39 -22.16 -18.84 -1.36
N ASP A 40 -22.66 -19.75 -0.52
CA ASP A 40 -23.85 -20.55 -0.83
C ASP A 40 -25.17 -19.76 -0.76
N LEU A 41 -25.17 -18.59 -0.10
CA LEU A 41 -26.32 -17.68 -0.07
C LEU A 41 -26.74 -17.27 -1.50
N LYS A 42 -28.05 -17.21 -1.73
CA LYS A 42 -28.62 -16.84 -3.04
C LYS A 42 -29.23 -15.46 -2.96
N SER A 43 -29.02 -14.68 -4.02
CA SER A 43 -29.66 -13.37 -4.16
C SER A 43 -31.18 -13.52 -4.09
N GLY A 44 -31.84 -12.65 -3.35
CA GLY A 44 -33.28 -12.72 -3.10
C GLY A 44 -33.75 -11.74 -2.03
N ASN A 45 -34.91 -12.03 -1.43
CA ASN A 45 -35.43 -11.22 -0.34
C ASN A 45 -34.63 -11.49 0.94
N SER A 46 -33.89 -10.48 1.40
CA SER A 46 -33.21 -10.50 2.70
C SER A 46 -34.22 -10.79 3.82
N PRO A 47 -33.92 -11.69 4.77
CA PRO A 47 -34.76 -11.91 5.94
C PRO A 47 -34.63 -10.79 7.00
N TYR A 48 -33.70 -9.86 6.82
CA TYR A 48 -33.46 -8.75 7.74
C TYR A 48 -34.43 -7.59 7.49
N GLU A 49 -34.99 -7.03 8.55
CA GLU A 49 -35.88 -5.87 8.52
C GLU A 49 -35.54 -4.85 9.61
N ALA A 50 -35.66 -3.55 9.31
CA ALA A 50 -35.49 -2.47 10.28
C ALA A 50 -36.79 -2.21 11.05
N LEU A 51 -36.73 -2.30 12.38
CA LEU A 51 -37.85 -1.99 13.26
C LEU A 51 -37.94 -0.48 13.49
N MET A 52 -38.73 0.20 12.64
CA MET A 52 -38.82 1.67 12.62
C MET A 52 -39.38 2.29 13.90
N ASP A 53 -40.14 1.55 14.69
CA ASP A 53 -40.63 1.95 16.01
C ASP A 53 -39.51 2.06 17.06
N THR A 54 -38.36 1.42 16.81
CA THR A 54 -37.17 1.49 17.68
C THR A 54 -36.20 2.62 17.29
N LEU A 55 -36.53 3.40 16.26
CA LEU A 55 -35.67 4.45 15.72
C LEU A 55 -35.37 5.54 16.76
N LYS A 56 -34.09 5.73 17.02
CA LYS A 56 -33.54 6.82 17.83
C LYS A 56 -32.69 7.71 16.94
N ILE A 57 -33.01 9.01 16.95
CA ILE A 57 -32.26 10.02 16.21
C ILE A 57 -31.63 10.96 17.24
N SER A 58 -30.31 11.05 17.20
CA SER A 58 -29.54 12.14 17.82
C SER A 58 -28.98 13.04 16.71
N ASP A 59 -28.18 14.04 17.06
CA ASP A 59 -27.66 14.98 16.06
C ASP A 59 -26.83 14.26 14.98
N ASP A 60 -25.91 13.38 15.35
CA ASP A 60 -24.92 12.71 14.48
C ASP A 60 -25.14 11.19 14.32
N LEU A 61 -25.97 10.59 15.16
CA LEU A 61 -26.21 9.15 15.20
C LEU A 61 -27.70 8.83 15.00
N LEU A 62 -27.95 7.95 14.03
CA LEU A 62 -29.21 7.27 13.78
C LEU A 62 -29.08 5.82 14.23
N GLN A 63 -29.98 5.35 15.09
CA GLN A 63 -29.87 4.03 15.69
C GLN A 63 -31.23 3.31 15.68
N LEU A 64 -31.28 2.04 15.27
CA LEU A 64 -32.49 1.21 15.29
C LEU A 64 -32.17 -0.29 15.38
N VAL A 65 -33.15 -1.08 15.79
CA VAL A 65 -33.05 -2.54 15.86
C VAL A 65 -33.32 -3.15 14.48
N VAL A 66 -32.46 -4.07 14.06
CA VAL A 66 -32.67 -4.92 12.89
C VAL A 66 -33.08 -6.32 13.37
N LEU A 67 -34.20 -6.82 12.87
CA LEU A 67 -34.70 -8.17 13.14
C LEU A 67 -34.37 -9.08 11.96
N ASN A 68 -33.76 -10.23 12.22
CA ASN A 68 -33.75 -11.33 11.26
C ASN A 68 -35.06 -12.12 11.43
N SER A 69 -35.99 -11.96 10.50
CA SER A 69 -37.32 -12.61 10.56
C SER A 69 -37.26 -14.14 10.47
N ALA A 70 -36.19 -14.71 9.91
CA ALA A 70 -36.01 -16.15 9.80
C ALA A 70 -35.54 -16.80 11.10
N THR A 71 -34.75 -16.10 11.93
CA THR A 71 -34.16 -16.65 13.17
C THR A 71 -34.70 -16.01 14.45
N GLY A 72 -35.39 -14.87 14.34
CA GLY A 72 -35.77 -14.03 15.49
C GLY A 72 -34.62 -13.23 16.10
N GLY A 73 -33.41 -13.32 15.54
CA GLY A 73 -32.22 -12.63 16.01
C GLY A 73 -32.34 -11.11 15.89
N LYS A 74 -31.87 -10.37 16.91
CA LYS A 74 -31.92 -8.90 16.95
C LYS A 74 -30.52 -8.31 16.95
N LEU A 75 -30.30 -7.35 16.06
CA LEU A 75 -29.05 -6.61 15.90
C LEU A 75 -29.28 -5.12 16.11
N GLN A 76 -28.22 -4.40 16.45
CA GLN A 76 -28.23 -2.95 16.57
C GLN A 76 -27.58 -2.33 15.33
N LEU A 77 -28.35 -1.58 14.53
CA LEU A 77 -27.83 -0.77 13.44
C LEU A 77 -27.55 0.65 13.93
N GLU A 78 -26.39 1.18 13.58
CA GLU A 78 -25.92 2.54 13.83
C GLU A 78 -25.49 3.19 12.51
N LEU A 79 -26.05 4.34 12.17
CA LEU A 79 -25.64 5.21 11.07
C LEU A 79 -25.08 6.51 11.64
N ILE A 80 -23.80 6.77 11.37
CA ILE A 80 -23.08 7.92 11.89
C ILE A 80 -22.69 8.82 10.73
N GLY A 81 -23.08 10.09 10.83
CA GLY A 81 -22.70 11.13 9.90
C GLY A 81 -21.38 11.75 10.31
N LEU A 82 -20.42 11.84 9.40
CA LEU A 82 -19.12 12.47 9.62
C LEU A 82 -18.92 13.64 8.67
N ASP A 83 -18.06 14.58 9.06
CA ASP A 83 -17.67 15.69 8.19
C ASP A 83 -17.01 15.18 6.90
N GLN A 84 -16.89 16.06 5.90
CA GLN A 84 -16.30 15.74 4.59
C GLN A 84 -17.06 14.63 3.84
N SER A 85 -18.38 14.54 4.01
CA SER A 85 -19.23 13.62 3.24
C SER A 85 -18.92 12.14 3.48
N ILE A 86 -18.59 11.80 4.73
CA ILE A 86 -18.29 10.42 5.14
C ILE A 86 -19.48 9.85 5.91
N VAL A 87 -19.86 8.62 5.60
CA VAL A 87 -20.92 7.89 6.31
C VAL A 87 -20.32 6.65 6.93
N ARG A 88 -20.64 6.35 8.20
CA ARG A 88 -20.26 5.09 8.84
C ARG A 88 -21.50 4.29 9.20
N LEU A 89 -21.56 3.05 8.73
CA LEU A 89 -22.58 2.05 9.07
C LEU A 89 -21.98 1.01 10.00
N ARG A 90 -22.66 0.72 11.11
CA ARG A 90 -22.28 -0.36 12.02
C ARG A 90 -23.49 -1.23 12.31
N ILE A 91 -23.31 -2.55 12.27
CA ILE A 91 -24.32 -3.52 12.72
C ILE A 91 -23.66 -4.44 13.74
N LYS A 92 -24.24 -4.48 14.94
CA LYS A 92 -23.67 -5.14 16.11
C LYS A 92 -24.65 -6.12 16.75
N ASP A 93 -24.10 -7.11 17.42
CA ASP A 93 -24.83 -7.94 18.38
C ASP A 93 -24.91 -7.19 19.72
N PRO A 94 -26.10 -6.79 20.20
CA PRO A 94 -26.22 -6.07 21.47
C PRO A 94 -26.06 -6.98 22.69
N PHE A 95 -26.04 -8.31 22.52
CA PHE A 95 -25.99 -9.28 23.61
C PHE A 95 -24.62 -9.94 23.76
N ASN A 96 -23.92 -10.20 22.65
CA ASN A 96 -22.60 -10.80 22.66
C ASN A 96 -21.52 -9.82 22.21
N ARG A 97 -20.41 -9.78 22.95
CA ARG A 97 -19.23 -8.98 22.60
C ARG A 97 -18.60 -9.53 21.32
N ARG A 98 -18.50 -8.71 20.28
CA ARG A 98 -17.76 -9.01 19.03
C ARG A 98 -16.62 -8.04 18.84
N TYR A 99 -15.60 -8.48 18.10
CA TYR A 99 -14.40 -7.68 17.89
C TYR A 99 -14.73 -6.40 17.11
N GLU A 100 -14.27 -5.26 17.63
CA GLU A 100 -14.30 -3.97 16.96
C GLU A 100 -12.86 -3.53 16.78
N VAL A 101 -12.44 -3.24 15.54
CA VAL A 101 -11.05 -2.93 15.21
C VAL A 101 -10.57 -1.65 15.92
N PRO A 102 -9.58 -1.73 16.84
CA PRO A 102 -9.01 -0.57 17.51
C PRO A 102 -7.84 0.05 16.73
N ASP A 103 -7.34 1.21 17.18
CA ASP A 103 -6.09 1.88 16.75
C ASP A 103 -5.96 2.29 15.26
N VAL A 104 -6.95 1.95 14.43
CA VAL A 104 -7.03 2.31 13.01
C VAL A 104 -7.74 3.67 12.84
N VAL A 105 -8.96 3.77 13.36
CA VAL A 105 -9.81 4.96 13.22
C VAL A 105 -9.27 6.12 14.06
N GLN A 106 -9.10 7.29 13.45
CA GLN A 106 -8.64 8.49 14.15
C GLN A 106 -9.66 8.95 15.21
N PRO A 107 -9.24 9.24 16.45
CA PRO A 107 -10.15 9.54 17.55
C PRO A 107 -10.79 10.93 17.45
N ASP A 108 -10.24 11.83 16.65
CA ASP A 108 -10.62 13.23 16.49
C ASP A 108 -11.52 13.50 15.27
N LEU A 109 -12.11 12.44 14.70
CA LEU A 109 -13.08 12.56 13.61
C LEU A 109 -14.27 13.44 14.00
N GLN A 110 -14.47 14.49 13.20
CA GLN A 110 -15.58 15.42 13.39
C GLN A 110 -16.87 14.80 12.86
N LYS A 111 -17.92 14.91 13.67
CA LYS A 111 -19.22 14.34 13.36
C LYS A 111 -20.13 15.39 12.73
N SER A 112 -20.89 14.98 11.72
CA SER A 112 -21.83 15.83 11.02
C SER A 112 -23.27 15.52 11.43
N ARG A 113 -24.09 16.56 11.54
CA ARG A 113 -25.49 16.44 11.91
C ARG A 113 -26.34 15.89 10.77
N TRP A 114 -27.21 14.93 11.06
CA TRP A 114 -28.22 14.44 10.13
C TRP A 114 -29.40 15.41 10.00
N LYS A 115 -29.84 15.66 8.76
CA LYS A 115 -31.17 16.19 8.48
C LYS A 115 -32.06 15.05 8.00
N VAL A 116 -32.97 14.61 8.87
CA VAL A 116 -33.83 13.45 8.61
C VAL A 116 -35.19 13.86 8.06
N VAL A 117 -35.63 13.19 7.01
CA VAL A 117 -36.95 13.32 6.41
C VAL A 117 -37.59 11.94 6.33
N GLN A 118 -38.76 11.77 6.96
CA GLN A 118 -39.55 10.55 6.85
C GLN A 118 -40.55 10.67 5.70
N SER A 119 -40.61 9.65 4.85
CA SER A 119 -41.60 9.51 3.78
C SER A 119 -42.38 8.20 3.96
N SER A 120 -43.48 8.02 3.22
CA SER A 120 -44.29 6.79 3.31
C SER A 120 -43.49 5.58 2.82
N GLY A 121 -42.89 4.83 3.76
CA GLY A 121 -42.17 3.58 3.48
C GLY A 121 -40.64 3.67 3.47
N SER A 122 -40.04 4.85 3.69
CA SER A 122 -38.56 4.98 3.80
C SER A 122 -38.14 6.14 4.70
N LEU A 123 -36.89 6.09 5.18
CA LEU A 123 -36.25 7.15 5.96
C LEU A 123 -35.08 7.72 5.15
N GLU A 124 -35.09 9.03 4.87
CA GLU A 124 -33.96 9.70 4.24
C GLU A 124 -33.19 10.53 5.29
N ALA A 125 -31.90 10.26 5.44
CA ALA A 125 -31.00 11.02 6.29
C ALA A 125 -29.99 11.76 5.41
N LYS A 126 -29.96 13.08 5.49
CA LYS A 126 -29.12 13.94 4.63
C LYS A 126 -27.94 14.53 5.39
N LEU A 127 -26.77 14.50 4.79
CA LEU A 127 -25.56 15.22 5.21
C LEU A 127 -25.36 16.46 4.32
N PRO A 128 -24.43 17.37 4.68
CA PRO A 128 -23.95 18.40 3.78
C PRO A 128 -23.42 17.84 2.44
N GLN A 129 -23.23 18.73 1.45
CA GLN A 129 -22.69 18.38 0.11
C GLN A 129 -23.52 17.32 -0.65
N ASP A 130 -24.84 17.37 -0.50
CA ASP A 130 -25.81 16.57 -1.27
C ASP A 130 -25.68 15.04 -1.11
N VAL A 131 -25.13 14.57 0.02
CA VAL A 131 -25.11 13.16 0.39
C VAL A 131 -26.39 12.79 1.15
N THR A 132 -27.09 11.76 0.68
CA THR A 132 -28.29 11.22 1.34
C THR A 132 -28.14 9.72 1.56
N VAL A 133 -28.55 9.23 2.72
CA VAL A 133 -28.74 7.80 3.00
C VAL A 133 -30.23 7.53 3.08
N ARG A 134 -30.74 6.70 2.17
CA ARG A 134 -32.13 6.23 2.18
C ARG A 134 -32.18 4.83 2.79
N LEU A 135 -32.95 4.67 3.86
CA LEU A 135 -33.20 3.39 4.51
C LEU A 135 -34.59 2.87 4.13
N THR A 136 -34.61 1.70 3.52
CA THR A 136 -35.80 0.91 3.22
C THR A 136 -35.96 -0.17 4.30
N PRO A 137 -37.07 -0.20 5.06
CA PRO A 137 -37.16 -1.06 6.24
C PRO A 137 -37.34 -2.56 5.97
N HIS A 138 -38.12 -2.93 4.95
CA HIS A 138 -38.46 -4.33 4.66
C HIS A 138 -38.54 -4.59 3.14
N PRO A 139 -37.65 -5.44 2.57
CA PRO A 139 -36.42 -5.95 3.19
C PRO A 139 -35.45 -4.80 3.52
N LEU A 140 -34.60 -4.99 4.54
CA LEU A 140 -33.58 -4.01 4.94
C LEU A 140 -32.65 -3.70 3.76
N ARG A 141 -32.63 -2.44 3.33
CA ARG A 141 -31.72 -1.92 2.31
C ARG A 141 -31.33 -0.48 2.61
N LEU A 142 -30.08 -0.13 2.34
CA LEU A 142 -29.61 1.25 2.38
C LEU A 142 -29.15 1.67 0.99
N ASP A 143 -29.61 2.81 0.51
CA ASP A 143 -29.08 3.44 -0.70
C ASP A 143 -28.35 4.72 -0.29
N LEU A 144 -27.10 4.85 -0.69
CA LEU A 144 -26.31 6.06 -0.57
C LEU A 144 -26.41 6.83 -1.89
N LEU A 145 -26.88 8.06 -1.80
CA LEU A 145 -27.14 8.93 -2.92
C LEU A 145 -26.26 10.17 -2.89
N GLN A 146 -25.88 10.64 -4.08
CA GLN A 146 -25.23 11.92 -4.29
C GLN A 146 -26.01 12.68 -5.37
N LYS A 147 -26.57 13.85 -5.02
CA LYS A 147 -27.46 14.64 -5.92
C LYS A 147 -28.60 13.82 -6.52
N ASP A 148 -29.23 12.98 -5.70
CA ASP A 148 -30.34 12.06 -6.03
C ASP A 148 -29.98 10.81 -6.86
N ASP A 149 -28.75 10.68 -7.34
CA ASP A 149 -28.26 9.44 -7.96
C ASP A 149 -27.85 8.45 -6.87
N VAL A 150 -28.35 7.22 -6.92
CA VAL A 150 -27.83 6.12 -6.09
C VAL A 150 -26.44 5.77 -6.61
N VAL A 151 -25.43 5.81 -5.74
CA VAL A 151 -24.03 5.51 -6.10
C VAL A 151 -23.49 4.26 -5.38
N ILE A 152 -24.06 3.93 -4.22
CA ILE A 152 -23.79 2.67 -3.50
C ILE A 152 -25.12 2.17 -2.92
N SER A 153 -25.46 0.90 -3.14
CA SER A 153 -26.54 0.23 -2.42
C SER A 153 -25.99 -0.86 -1.51
N VAL A 154 -26.49 -0.95 -0.29
CA VAL A 154 -26.15 -1.97 0.71
C VAL A 154 -27.31 -2.96 0.82
N ASN A 155 -26.99 -4.24 0.81
CA ASN A 155 -27.95 -5.35 0.91
C ASN A 155 -29.00 -5.36 -0.21
N SER A 156 -28.64 -4.87 -1.40
CA SER A 156 -29.53 -4.80 -2.57
C SER A 156 -29.88 -6.17 -3.15
N ARG A 157 -28.97 -7.15 -3.02
CA ARG A 157 -29.15 -8.53 -3.46
C ARG A 157 -29.64 -9.43 -2.32
N GLY A 158 -29.76 -8.90 -1.11
CA GLY A 158 -30.25 -9.62 0.06
C GLY A 158 -29.26 -10.63 0.62
N LEU A 159 -27.94 -10.39 0.44
CA LEU A 159 -26.88 -11.30 0.91
C LEU A 159 -26.35 -10.94 2.30
N MET A 160 -26.97 -9.97 3.00
CA MET A 160 -26.64 -9.71 4.40
C MET A 160 -26.76 -11.00 5.21
N ASN A 161 -25.70 -11.32 5.95
CA ASN A 161 -25.63 -12.45 6.85
C ASN A 161 -24.91 -12.05 8.14
N TYR A 162 -25.44 -12.48 9.27
CA TYR A 162 -24.86 -12.19 10.58
C TYR A 162 -25.14 -13.39 11.47
N GLU A 163 -24.16 -14.28 11.56
CA GLU A 163 -24.28 -15.53 12.30
C GLU A 163 -24.19 -15.23 13.80
N LEU A 164 -25.31 -15.22 14.53
CA LEU A 164 -25.31 -14.95 15.97
C LEU A 164 -24.57 -16.06 16.74
N GLN A 165 -23.84 -15.65 17.78
CA GLN A 165 -23.15 -16.61 18.65
C GLN A 165 -24.20 -17.47 19.37
N SER A 166 -24.05 -18.79 19.30
CA SER A 166 -24.90 -19.76 19.98
C SER A 166 -24.13 -20.47 21.09
N GLU A 167 -24.77 -20.75 22.23
CA GLU A 167 -24.14 -21.55 23.28
C GLU A 167 -24.00 -23.01 22.83
N LYS A 168 -22.82 -23.60 23.05
CA LYS A 168 -22.60 -25.03 22.85
C LYS A 168 -23.51 -25.80 23.82
N LYS A 169 -24.62 -26.36 23.32
CA LYS A 169 -25.46 -27.27 24.12
C LYS A 169 -24.59 -28.45 24.56
N SER A 170 -24.43 -28.64 25.88
CA SER A 170 -23.73 -29.80 26.43
C SER A 170 -24.46 -31.08 26.01
N PRO A 171 -23.76 -32.19 25.73
CA PRO A 171 -24.43 -33.47 25.48
C PRO A 171 -25.27 -33.83 26.72
N ARG A 172 -26.55 -34.18 26.50
CA ARG A 172 -27.42 -34.66 27.58
C ARG A 172 -26.75 -35.87 28.25
N SER A 173 -26.68 -35.84 29.57
CA SER A 173 -26.27 -37.00 30.37
C SER A 173 -27.21 -38.20 30.09
N PRO A 174 -26.70 -39.45 30.05
CA PRO A 174 -27.48 -40.63 29.68
C PRO A 174 -28.66 -40.99 30.61
N GLU A 175 -28.94 -40.20 31.64
CA GLU A 175 -29.99 -40.48 32.63
C GLU A 175 -31.38 -39.91 32.26
N GLN A 176 -31.55 -39.34 31.05
CA GLN A 176 -32.84 -38.83 30.57
C GLN A 176 -33.42 -39.58 29.36
N GLU A 177 -32.96 -40.80 29.07
CA GLU A 177 -33.66 -41.73 28.17
C GLU A 177 -34.74 -42.48 28.95
N GLY A 178 -35.84 -41.79 29.23
CA GLY A 178 -36.98 -42.37 29.91
C GLY A 178 -38.23 -41.53 29.74
N LEU A 179 -39.04 -41.90 28.75
CA LEU A 179 -40.44 -41.50 28.47
C LEU A 179 -40.63 -40.41 27.41
N GLY A 180 -41.02 -40.86 26.21
CA GLY A 180 -41.76 -40.05 25.23
C GLY A 180 -41.24 -40.18 23.80
N ALA A 181 -41.67 -41.21 23.08
CA ALA A 181 -41.42 -41.36 21.65
C ALA A 181 -42.18 -40.31 20.84
N GLY A 182 -41.44 -39.47 20.10
CA GLY A 182 -41.95 -38.56 19.08
C GLY A 182 -40.81 -38.20 18.13
N GLU A 183 -40.92 -38.68 16.89
CA GLU A 183 -40.08 -38.45 15.69
C GLU A 183 -38.70 -37.80 15.90
N GLU A 184 -37.67 -38.65 15.87
CA GLU A 184 -36.25 -38.27 15.85
C GLU A 184 -35.89 -37.64 14.49
N ASP A 185 -35.62 -36.34 14.48
CA ASP A 185 -34.69 -35.72 13.52
C ASP A 185 -33.29 -36.24 13.88
N PRO A 186 -32.44 -36.69 12.94
CA PRO A 186 -31.11 -37.16 13.27
C PRO A 186 -30.26 -35.98 13.73
N GLU A 187 -30.18 -35.77 15.04
CA GLU A 187 -29.29 -34.79 15.67
C GLU A 187 -27.84 -35.15 15.31
N GLU A 188 -27.27 -34.48 14.30
CA GLU A 188 -25.83 -34.47 14.09
C GLU A 188 -25.17 -33.93 15.37
N PRO A 189 -24.17 -34.62 15.93
CA PRO A 189 -23.45 -34.11 17.09
C PRO A 189 -22.84 -32.75 16.72
N ASN A 190 -23.22 -31.71 17.46
CA ASN A 190 -22.72 -30.32 17.39
C ASN A 190 -21.18 -30.24 17.50
N ASN A 191 -20.46 -30.62 16.45
CA ASN A 191 -19.01 -30.53 16.37
C ASN A 191 -18.62 -29.49 15.33
N TRP A 192 -18.58 -28.22 15.77
CA TRP A 192 -18.20 -27.05 14.96
C TRP A 192 -16.71 -27.00 14.58
N GLU A 193 -15.92 -27.97 15.03
CA GLU A 193 -14.49 -28.06 14.79
C GLU A 193 -14.18 -28.12 13.29
N GLU A 194 -13.14 -27.40 12.85
CA GLU A 194 -12.69 -27.43 11.46
C GLU A 194 -11.26 -27.97 11.40
N THR A 195 -10.96 -28.88 10.47
CA THR A 195 -9.60 -29.39 10.28
C THR A 195 -9.09 -29.01 8.91
N PHE A 196 -7.92 -28.38 8.85
CA PHE A 196 -7.20 -28.12 7.62
C PHE A 196 -5.83 -28.81 7.68
N LYS A 197 -5.63 -29.77 6.78
CA LYS A 197 -4.52 -30.71 6.83
C LYS A 197 -4.44 -31.43 8.17
N THR A 198 -3.45 -31.10 8.99
CA THR A 198 -3.21 -31.70 10.31
C THR A 198 -3.59 -30.76 11.45
N HIS A 199 -3.99 -29.53 11.14
CA HIS A 199 -4.32 -28.50 12.12
C HIS A 199 -5.82 -28.52 12.39
N LYS A 200 -6.18 -28.71 13.65
CA LYS A 200 -7.55 -28.70 14.12
C LYS A 200 -7.85 -27.37 14.80
N ASP A 201 -8.83 -26.64 14.28
CA ASP A 201 -9.41 -25.45 14.87
C ASP A 201 -10.59 -25.86 15.78
N SER A 202 -10.49 -25.58 17.08
CA SER A 202 -11.49 -25.96 18.09
C SER A 202 -12.81 -25.17 17.99
N ARG A 203 -12.80 -23.99 17.36
CA ARG A 203 -13.97 -23.11 17.14
C ARG A 203 -14.92 -22.98 18.34
N PRO A 204 -14.44 -22.48 19.48
CA PRO A 204 -15.21 -22.44 20.72
C PRO A 204 -16.50 -21.61 20.62
N LYS A 205 -16.56 -20.60 19.73
CA LYS A 205 -17.70 -19.72 19.53
C LYS A 205 -18.66 -20.18 18.41
N GLY A 206 -18.35 -21.28 17.72
CA GLY A 206 -19.11 -21.74 16.55
C GLY A 206 -19.09 -20.75 15.38
N PRO A 207 -20.06 -20.84 14.45
CA PRO A 207 -20.23 -19.89 13.34
C PRO A 207 -20.49 -18.47 13.85
N THR A 208 -19.64 -17.51 13.46
CA THR A 208 -19.76 -16.11 13.88
C THR A 208 -19.49 -15.13 12.74
N SER A 209 -19.57 -15.57 11.48
CA SER A 209 -19.27 -14.70 10.34
C SER A 209 -20.29 -13.57 10.16
N VAL A 210 -19.82 -12.50 9.52
CA VAL A 210 -20.63 -11.35 9.14
C VAL A 210 -20.39 -11.07 7.66
N GLY A 211 -21.45 -10.77 6.91
CA GLY A 211 -21.35 -10.49 5.49
C GLY A 211 -22.49 -9.62 4.96
N VAL A 212 -22.24 -8.93 3.85
CA VAL A 212 -23.22 -8.09 3.15
C VAL A 212 -22.78 -7.78 1.73
N ASP A 213 -23.74 -7.60 0.82
CA ASP A 213 -23.46 -7.13 -0.53
C ASP A 213 -23.48 -5.60 -0.66
N PHE A 214 -22.61 -5.09 -1.54
CA PHE A 214 -22.62 -3.71 -2.02
C PHE A 214 -22.75 -3.68 -3.53
N CYS A 215 -23.57 -2.79 -4.03
CA CYS A 215 -23.79 -2.57 -5.45
C CYS A 215 -23.35 -1.15 -5.83
N PHE A 216 -22.57 -1.04 -6.90
CA PHE A 216 -22.02 0.21 -7.45
C PHE A 216 -22.65 0.48 -8.82
N PRO A 217 -23.86 1.08 -8.89
CA PRO A 217 -24.49 1.45 -10.15
C PRO A 217 -23.75 2.61 -10.83
N GLY A 218 -23.64 2.54 -12.16
CA GLY A 218 -22.91 3.49 -12.99
C GLY A 218 -21.40 3.27 -13.06
N PHE A 219 -20.88 2.18 -12.49
CA PHE A 219 -19.44 1.87 -12.45
C PHE A 219 -19.13 0.58 -13.20
N ASP A 220 -18.05 0.60 -14.00
CA ASP A 220 -17.52 -0.57 -14.72
C ASP A 220 -16.33 -1.22 -14.02
N HIS A 221 -15.63 -0.47 -13.16
CA HIS A 221 -14.38 -0.88 -12.55
C HIS A 221 -14.37 -0.59 -11.05
N VAL A 222 -13.86 -1.55 -10.29
CA VAL A 222 -13.48 -1.38 -8.89
C VAL A 222 -11.99 -1.72 -8.71
N TYR A 223 -11.38 -1.12 -7.70
CA TYR A 223 -9.95 -1.17 -7.41
C TYR A 223 -9.70 -1.28 -5.90
N GLY A 224 -8.47 -1.60 -5.52
CA GLY A 224 -8.06 -1.67 -4.11
C GLY A 224 -8.00 -3.11 -3.61
N ILE A 225 -8.43 -3.33 -2.38
CA ILE A 225 -8.31 -4.60 -1.63
C ILE A 225 -6.96 -5.31 -1.76
N PRO A 226 -5.80 -4.62 -1.70
CA PRO A 226 -4.52 -5.30 -1.71
C PRO A 226 -4.35 -6.20 -0.47
N GLU A 227 -3.52 -7.22 -0.49
CA GLU A 227 -2.49 -7.49 -1.50
C GLU A 227 -2.75 -8.74 -2.35
N HIS A 228 -2.76 -8.56 -3.68
CA HIS A 228 -2.87 -9.63 -4.68
C HIS A 228 -1.93 -9.37 -5.84
N ALA A 229 -1.29 -10.41 -6.34
CA ALA A 229 -0.51 -10.36 -7.57
C ALA A 229 -1.42 -10.44 -8.80
N ASP A 230 -2.35 -9.49 -8.95
CA ASP A 230 -3.37 -9.49 -10.01
C ASP A 230 -3.43 -8.15 -10.76
N THR A 231 -4.38 -8.02 -11.69
CA THR A 231 -4.60 -6.78 -12.45
C THR A 231 -5.05 -5.63 -11.56
N PHE A 232 -4.72 -4.41 -11.96
CA PHE A 232 -5.03 -3.21 -11.18
C PHE A 232 -6.54 -2.97 -11.05
N ALA A 233 -7.28 -3.04 -12.16
CA ALA A 233 -8.73 -3.14 -12.13
C ALA A 233 -9.10 -4.58 -11.74
N LEU A 234 -9.90 -4.72 -10.67
CA LEU A 234 -10.22 -6.03 -10.10
C LEU A 234 -11.12 -6.83 -11.04
N LYS A 235 -10.89 -8.15 -11.07
CA LYS A 235 -11.63 -9.08 -11.92
C LYS A 235 -12.93 -9.53 -11.27
N THR A 236 -13.85 -10.01 -12.11
CA THR A 236 -14.98 -10.81 -11.65
C THR A 236 -14.49 -12.12 -11.04
N THR A 237 -15.13 -12.56 -9.95
CA THR A 237 -14.81 -13.81 -9.24
C THR A 237 -15.87 -14.89 -9.45
N VAL A 238 -16.83 -14.68 -10.36
CA VAL A 238 -17.94 -15.60 -10.64
C VAL A 238 -17.45 -17.02 -10.99
N SER A 239 -16.31 -17.14 -11.67
CA SER A 239 -15.72 -18.42 -12.10
C SER A 239 -14.45 -18.81 -11.35
N THR A 240 -14.05 -18.04 -10.34
CA THR A 240 -12.83 -18.26 -9.55
C THR A 240 -13.16 -18.30 -8.06
N ASP A 241 -12.16 -18.40 -7.20
CA ASP A 241 -12.35 -18.05 -5.79
C ASP A 241 -12.53 -16.52 -5.63
N PRO A 242 -13.19 -16.06 -4.54
CA PRO A 242 -13.24 -14.66 -4.20
C PRO A 242 -11.84 -14.13 -3.87
N TYR A 243 -11.62 -12.81 -3.96
CA TYR A 243 -10.41 -12.20 -3.41
C TYR A 243 -10.35 -12.45 -1.91
N ARG A 244 -9.20 -12.93 -1.43
CA ARG A 244 -8.99 -13.25 -0.01
C ARG A 244 -8.09 -12.20 0.65
N LEU A 245 -8.48 -11.74 1.83
CA LEU A 245 -7.71 -10.87 2.71
C LEU A 245 -7.39 -11.61 4.01
N TYR A 246 -6.21 -12.19 4.05
CA TYR A 246 -5.64 -12.91 5.17
C TYR A 246 -4.12 -12.85 5.02
N ASN A 247 -3.43 -12.15 5.91
CA ASN A 247 -2.00 -11.92 5.79
C ASN A 247 -1.24 -13.26 5.88
N LEU A 248 -0.61 -13.68 4.78
CA LEU A 248 0.00 -14.99 4.65
C LEU A 248 1.40 -14.90 4.04
N ASP A 249 2.28 -15.77 4.54
CA ASP A 249 3.61 -15.99 3.96
C ASP A 249 3.49 -16.97 2.79
N VAL A 250 3.27 -16.43 1.59
CA VAL A 250 3.09 -17.22 0.37
C VAL A 250 4.41 -17.35 -0.38
N PHE A 251 5.13 -18.43 -0.08
CA PHE A 251 6.38 -18.79 -0.76
C PHE A 251 6.17 -18.94 -2.28
N GLU A 252 7.04 -18.30 -3.07
CA GLU A 252 7.03 -18.33 -4.55
C GLU A 252 5.63 -18.07 -5.14
N TYR A 253 4.96 -17.01 -4.66
CA TYR A 253 3.58 -16.69 -5.04
C TYR A 253 3.37 -16.60 -6.56
N GLU A 254 2.24 -17.13 -7.03
CA GLU A 254 1.85 -17.07 -8.44
C GLU A 254 1.17 -15.74 -8.80
N LEU A 255 1.12 -15.46 -10.10
CA LEU A 255 0.49 -14.26 -10.65
C LEU A 255 -0.96 -14.51 -11.09
N TYR A 256 -1.69 -13.42 -11.28
CA TYR A 256 -3.05 -13.32 -11.83
C TYR A 256 -4.08 -14.22 -11.14
N ASN A 257 -4.04 -14.25 -9.81
CA ASN A 257 -4.96 -15.04 -8.99
C ASN A 257 -5.39 -14.27 -7.72
N PRO A 258 -6.54 -14.64 -7.12
CA PRO A 258 -7.12 -13.94 -5.98
C PRO A 258 -6.59 -14.42 -4.61
N MET A 259 -5.52 -15.22 -4.55
CA MET A 259 -4.95 -15.71 -3.28
C MET A 259 -4.41 -14.54 -2.47
N ALA A 260 -4.67 -14.55 -1.16
CA ALA A 260 -4.12 -13.56 -0.25
C ALA A 260 -2.59 -13.63 -0.23
N LEU A 261 -1.94 -12.48 -0.11
CA LEU A 261 -0.50 -12.35 0.12
C LEU A 261 -0.25 -11.79 1.53
N TYR A 262 0.77 -10.94 1.69
CA TYR A 262 1.33 -10.61 3.00
C TYR A 262 0.53 -9.56 3.78
N GLY A 263 -0.17 -8.66 3.07
CA GLY A 263 -0.94 -7.57 3.66
C GLY A 263 -2.39 -7.52 3.20
N SER A 264 -3.22 -6.83 3.99
CA SER A 264 -4.66 -6.71 3.75
C SER A 264 -5.16 -5.30 4.02
N VAL A 265 -5.61 -4.57 3.01
CA VAL A 265 -6.31 -3.29 3.18
C VAL A 265 -7.74 -3.46 2.66
N PRO A 266 -8.75 -3.71 3.52
CA PRO A 266 -10.14 -3.94 3.10
C PRO A 266 -10.84 -2.64 2.65
N TYR A 267 -10.25 -1.96 1.68
CA TYR A 267 -10.69 -0.68 1.11
C TYR A 267 -10.81 -0.82 -0.40
N MET A 268 -12.00 -0.50 -0.92
CA MET A 268 -12.32 -0.58 -2.33
C MET A 268 -12.75 0.79 -2.87
N LEU A 269 -12.34 1.08 -4.09
CA LEU A 269 -12.69 2.27 -4.85
C LEU A 269 -13.51 1.88 -6.07
N ALA A 270 -14.54 2.66 -6.38
CA ALA A 270 -15.28 2.61 -7.63
C ALA A 270 -15.12 3.95 -8.36
N HIS A 271 -14.77 3.91 -9.64
CA HIS A 271 -14.48 5.11 -10.43
C HIS A 271 -15.19 5.08 -11.79
N ASN A 272 -15.77 6.22 -12.16
CA ASN A 272 -16.24 6.51 -13.50
C ASN A 272 -15.91 7.97 -13.86
N SER A 273 -16.28 8.41 -15.06
CA SER A 273 -15.98 9.75 -15.57
C SER A 273 -16.69 10.89 -14.86
N GLU A 274 -17.64 10.61 -13.96
CA GLU A 274 -18.36 11.64 -13.21
C GLU A 274 -17.88 11.76 -11.77
N ARG A 275 -17.52 10.64 -11.14
CA ARG A 275 -17.26 10.57 -9.72
C ARG A 275 -16.43 9.35 -9.32
N THR A 276 -15.85 9.45 -8.14
CA THR A 276 -15.20 8.35 -7.42
C THR A 276 -15.89 8.20 -6.07
N VAL A 277 -16.13 6.96 -5.66
CA VAL A 277 -16.61 6.61 -4.32
C VAL A 277 -15.72 5.55 -3.71
N GLY A 278 -15.65 5.50 -2.38
CA GLY A 278 -14.85 4.52 -1.65
C GLY A 278 -15.66 3.80 -0.58
N LEU A 279 -15.23 2.58 -0.27
CA LEU A 279 -15.81 1.71 0.75
C LEU A 279 -14.69 1.07 1.56
N LEU A 280 -14.61 1.35 2.86
CA LEU A 280 -13.73 0.67 3.81
C LEU A 280 -14.55 -0.27 4.67
N TRP A 281 -14.31 -1.57 4.51
CA TRP A 281 -14.83 -2.64 5.37
C TRP A 281 -13.87 -2.83 6.56
N LEU A 282 -14.16 -2.20 7.70
CA LEU A 282 -13.26 -2.20 8.85
C LEU A 282 -13.40 -3.49 9.67
N ASN A 283 -12.78 -4.56 9.19
CA ASN A 283 -12.73 -5.87 9.87
C ASN A 283 -11.33 -6.48 9.77
N ALA A 284 -10.83 -7.02 10.87
CA ALA A 284 -9.47 -7.56 10.99
C ALA A 284 -9.38 -9.09 10.85
N ALA A 285 -10.52 -9.77 10.77
CA ALA A 285 -10.57 -11.20 10.55
C ALA A 285 -10.28 -11.56 9.09
N GLU A 286 -10.12 -12.86 8.82
CA GLU A 286 -10.11 -13.38 7.45
C GLU A 286 -11.35 -12.89 6.70
N THR A 287 -11.14 -12.24 5.56
CA THR A 287 -12.21 -11.63 4.76
C THR A 287 -12.13 -12.10 3.33
N TRP A 288 -13.29 -12.39 2.72
CA TRP A 288 -13.41 -12.77 1.32
C TRP A 288 -14.34 -11.80 0.61
N ILE A 289 -14.03 -11.51 -0.66
CA ILE A 289 -14.75 -10.54 -1.49
C ILE A 289 -15.07 -11.16 -2.85
N ASP A 290 -16.34 -11.48 -3.07
CA ASP A 290 -16.83 -11.83 -4.41
C ASP A 290 -17.14 -10.54 -5.19
N ILE A 291 -16.83 -10.54 -6.49
CA ILE A 291 -17.06 -9.44 -7.42
C ILE A 291 -17.77 -10.00 -8.65
N SER A 292 -18.86 -9.36 -9.08
CA SER A 292 -19.55 -9.65 -10.33
C SER A 292 -19.91 -8.36 -11.04
N SER A 293 -19.95 -8.37 -12.37
CA SER A 293 -20.33 -7.20 -13.16
C SER A 293 -21.29 -7.58 -14.28
N ASN A 294 -22.30 -6.75 -14.51
CA ASN A 294 -23.28 -6.95 -15.58
C ASN A 294 -22.73 -6.59 -16.98
N THR A 295 -21.58 -5.89 -17.06
CA THR A 295 -20.92 -5.49 -18.31
C THR A 295 -19.64 -6.28 -18.58
N ALA A 296 -18.90 -6.71 -17.54
CA ALA A 296 -17.62 -7.41 -17.68
C ALA A 296 -17.75 -8.77 -18.41
N ASP A 297 -18.83 -9.51 -18.17
CA ASP A 297 -19.06 -10.85 -18.75
C ASP A 297 -19.64 -10.84 -20.18
N LYS A 298 -19.94 -9.65 -20.74
CA LYS A 298 -20.47 -9.53 -22.10
C LYS A 298 -19.35 -9.50 -23.14
N SER A 299 -19.43 -10.41 -24.13
CA SER A 299 -18.54 -10.39 -25.31
C SER A 299 -18.54 -9.03 -26.01
N MET A 300 -17.44 -8.66 -26.67
CA MET A 300 -17.29 -7.39 -27.39
C MET A 300 -18.43 -7.15 -28.41
N PHE A 301 -18.98 -8.23 -28.99
CA PHE A 301 -20.12 -8.19 -29.91
C PHE A 301 -21.44 -7.82 -29.21
N ASN A 302 -21.67 -8.31 -27.99
CA ASN A 302 -22.87 -7.99 -27.20
C ASN A 302 -22.83 -6.55 -26.68
N ARG A 303 -21.66 -6.04 -26.28
CA ARG A 303 -21.49 -4.61 -25.92
C ARG A 303 -21.79 -3.67 -27.10
N MET A 304 -21.47 -4.09 -28.32
CA MET A 304 -21.73 -3.31 -29.54
C MET A 304 -23.22 -3.35 -29.95
N LEU A 305 -23.95 -4.40 -29.61
CA LEU A 305 -25.41 -4.52 -29.80
C LEU A 305 -26.18 -3.67 -28.78
N ASP A 306 -25.67 -3.58 -27.55
CA ASP A 306 -26.18 -2.72 -26.49
C ASP A 306 -25.98 -1.23 -26.85
N LEU A 307 -24.88 -0.82 -27.48
CA LEU A 307 -24.74 0.56 -28.02
C LEU A 307 -25.83 0.99 -29.04
N VAL A 308 -26.61 0.04 -29.60
CA VAL A 308 -27.69 0.30 -30.58
C VAL A 308 -29.09 0.24 -29.94
N ARG A 309 -29.19 -0.18 -28.67
CA ARG A 309 -30.44 -0.24 -27.89
C ARG A 309 -30.22 0.53 -26.60
N ASP A 310 -31.10 1.45 -26.17
CA ASP A 310 -30.97 2.09 -24.84
C ASP A 310 -30.86 1.04 -23.72
N THR A 311 -29.65 0.64 -23.32
CA THR A 311 -29.41 -0.61 -22.56
C THR A 311 -28.53 -0.39 -21.35
N GLU A 312 -28.97 -1.04 -20.26
CA GLU A 312 -28.33 -1.38 -18.98
C GLU A 312 -27.19 -0.47 -18.48
N VAL A 313 -27.48 0.27 -17.41
CA VAL A 313 -26.49 1.02 -16.62
C VAL A 313 -25.40 0.05 -16.11
N PRO A 314 -24.10 0.33 -16.37
CA PRO A 314 -23.01 -0.47 -15.82
C PRO A 314 -23.12 -0.64 -14.31
N GLN A 315 -22.81 -1.82 -13.81
CA GLN A 315 -22.90 -2.12 -12.38
C GLN A 315 -21.84 -3.13 -11.98
N VAL A 316 -21.17 -2.85 -10.87
CA VAL A 316 -20.34 -3.82 -10.15
C VAL A 316 -21.04 -4.17 -8.85
N ASP A 317 -21.25 -5.45 -8.62
CA ASP A 317 -21.72 -5.98 -7.34
C ASP A 317 -20.59 -6.67 -6.62
N THR A 318 -20.50 -6.42 -5.32
CA THR A 318 -19.53 -7.05 -4.44
C THR A 318 -20.24 -7.73 -3.28
N HIS A 319 -19.66 -8.79 -2.73
CA HIS A 319 -20.15 -9.48 -1.54
C HIS A 319 -18.98 -9.71 -0.59
N TRP A 320 -19.04 -9.07 0.57
CA TRP A 320 -17.97 -9.08 1.56
C TRP A 320 -18.41 -9.91 2.73
N PHE A 321 -17.53 -10.78 3.21
CA PHE A 321 -17.80 -11.56 4.41
C PHE A 321 -16.53 -11.90 5.16
N SER A 322 -16.57 -11.67 6.47
CA SER A 322 -15.46 -11.88 7.41
C SER A 322 -15.80 -12.96 8.42
N GLU A 323 -14.80 -13.70 8.88
CA GLU A 323 -15.01 -14.84 9.77
C GLU A 323 -15.61 -14.45 11.13
N SER A 324 -15.30 -13.26 11.63
CA SER A 324 -15.78 -12.76 12.92
C SER A 324 -15.87 -11.23 12.97
N GLY A 325 -16.01 -10.67 14.17
CA GLY A 325 -16.15 -9.22 14.38
C GLY A 325 -17.57 -8.70 14.12
N ILE A 326 -17.68 -7.39 14.06
CA ILE A 326 -18.91 -6.68 13.67
C ILE A 326 -18.89 -6.31 12.19
N LEU A 327 -20.04 -5.95 11.64
CA LEU A 327 -20.12 -5.25 10.36
C LEU A 327 -19.87 -3.76 10.64
N ASP A 328 -18.76 -3.22 10.15
CA ASP A 328 -18.37 -1.81 10.33
C ASP A 328 -17.82 -1.27 9.01
N VAL A 329 -18.53 -0.32 8.41
CA VAL A 329 -18.28 0.14 7.04
C VAL A 329 -18.25 1.64 6.99
N PHE A 330 -17.20 2.20 6.38
CA PHE A 330 -17.14 3.61 6.01
C PHE A 330 -17.38 3.75 4.52
N PHE A 331 -18.19 4.74 4.16
CA PHE A 331 -18.42 5.16 2.79
C PHE A 331 -17.84 6.56 2.59
N PHE A 332 -17.05 6.71 1.53
CA PHE A 332 -16.36 7.93 1.15
C PHE A 332 -16.98 8.45 -0.15
N MET A 333 -17.74 9.54 -0.08
CA MET A 333 -18.66 9.94 -1.15
C MET A 333 -18.05 10.91 -2.17
N GLY A 334 -16.75 11.19 -2.08
CA GLY A 334 -16.02 12.03 -3.04
C GLY A 334 -16.58 13.46 -3.14
N PRO A 335 -16.85 14.00 -4.35
CA PRO A 335 -16.98 13.27 -5.62
C PRO A 335 -15.67 12.98 -6.37
N THR A 336 -14.56 13.67 -6.09
CA THR A 336 -13.30 13.45 -6.82
C THR A 336 -12.45 12.34 -6.19
N ALA A 337 -11.60 11.70 -6.98
CA ALA A 337 -10.66 10.68 -6.50
C ALA A 337 -9.74 11.19 -5.38
N GLU A 338 -9.26 12.43 -5.53
CA GLU A 338 -8.40 13.08 -4.55
C GLU A 338 -9.13 13.34 -3.21
N GLU A 339 -10.40 13.73 -3.26
CA GLU A 339 -11.23 13.89 -2.05
C GLU A 339 -11.51 12.55 -1.36
N VAL A 340 -11.82 11.49 -2.13
CA VAL A 340 -12.04 10.15 -1.57
C VAL A 340 -10.81 9.65 -0.81
N MET A 341 -9.61 9.86 -1.36
CA MET A 341 -8.35 9.48 -0.70
C MET A 341 -8.07 10.33 0.54
N TYR A 342 -8.38 11.62 0.49
CA TYR A 342 -8.27 12.50 1.66
C TYR A 342 -9.25 12.07 2.76
N GLN A 343 -10.50 11.76 2.42
CA GLN A 343 -11.51 11.24 3.34
C GLN A 343 -11.05 9.93 4.01
N TYR A 344 -10.48 9.00 3.25
CA TYR A 344 -9.87 7.78 3.78
C TYR A 344 -8.71 8.07 4.75
N ALA A 345 -7.82 9.00 4.39
CA ALA A 345 -6.69 9.39 5.23
C ALA A 345 -7.11 10.13 6.51
N LEU A 346 -8.22 10.90 6.48
CA LEU A 346 -8.81 11.48 7.70
C LEU A 346 -9.28 10.39 8.67
N VAL A 347 -9.86 9.31 8.15
CA VAL A 347 -10.35 8.19 8.99
C VAL A 347 -9.21 7.33 9.50
N THR A 348 -8.19 7.05 8.69
CA THR A 348 -7.19 6.00 8.99
C THR A 348 -5.81 6.55 9.40
N GLY A 349 -5.61 7.85 9.20
CA GLY A 349 -4.37 8.58 9.46
C GLY A 349 -3.62 8.96 8.19
N MET A 350 -2.90 10.08 8.25
CA MET A 350 -2.07 10.55 7.14
C MET A 350 -0.81 9.67 6.96
N PRO A 351 -0.35 9.46 5.72
CA PRO A 351 0.94 8.82 5.46
C PRO A 351 2.09 9.49 6.20
N GLN A 352 3.04 8.70 6.67
CA GLN A 352 4.28 9.20 7.24
C GLN A 352 5.05 10.01 6.20
N PHE A 353 5.58 11.17 6.60
CA PHE A 353 6.58 11.85 5.81
C PHE A 353 7.96 11.21 6.05
N PRO A 354 8.57 10.51 5.07
CA PRO A 354 9.78 9.74 5.29
C PRO A 354 11.01 10.63 5.43
N PRO A 355 12.10 10.16 6.09
CA PRO A 355 13.40 10.80 5.97
C PRO A 355 13.94 10.67 4.53
N LEU A 356 14.71 11.64 4.07
CA LEU A 356 15.17 11.76 2.68
C LEU A 356 15.94 10.51 2.21
N PHE A 357 16.77 9.92 3.07
CA PHE A 357 17.56 8.74 2.72
C PHE A 357 16.67 7.52 2.40
N ALA A 358 15.48 7.44 2.99
CA ALA A 358 14.60 6.28 2.86
C ALA A 358 13.87 6.23 1.51
N ILE A 359 13.82 7.35 0.80
CA ILE A 359 13.29 7.44 -0.56
C ILE A 359 14.41 7.45 -1.60
N ALA A 360 15.65 7.15 -1.22
CA ALA A 360 16.78 7.00 -2.13
C ALA A 360 16.96 5.51 -2.53
N TYR A 361 18.17 5.10 -2.90
CA TYR A 361 18.45 3.70 -3.26
C TYR A 361 18.96 2.89 -2.07
N HIS A 362 18.39 1.69 -1.92
CA HIS A 362 18.67 0.72 -0.88
C HIS A 362 19.28 -0.56 -1.47
N GLN A 363 20.40 -1.00 -0.90
CA GLN A 363 21.06 -2.24 -1.29
C GLN A 363 20.93 -3.31 -0.18
N SER A 364 20.38 -4.46 -0.54
CA SER A 364 20.16 -5.60 0.35
C SER A 364 20.46 -6.94 -0.36
N ARG A 365 20.62 -8.01 0.42
CA ARG A 365 20.51 -9.43 0.04
C ARG A 365 20.44 -10.30 1.28
N TRP A 366 19.95 -11.52 1.15
CA TRP A 366 20.16 -12.61 2.10
C TRP A 366 21.45 -13.36 1.73
N ASN A 367 22.55 -13.28 2.45
CA ASN A 367 22.94 -12.25 3.41
C ASN A 367 24.21 -11.55 2.90
N TYR A 368 24.55 -10.39 3.47
CA TYR A 368 25.97 -10.01 3.56
C TYR A 368 26.62 -10.82 4.67
N ASN A 369 27.83 -11.32 4.39
CA ASN A 369 28.43 -12.39 5.18
C ASN A 369 28.92 -11.91 6.55
N ASP A 370 29.55 -10.75 6.60
CA ASP A 370 30.26 -10.20 7.76
C ASP A 370 30.54 -8.69 7.56
N GLU A 371 31.24 -8.09 8.53
CA GLU A 371 31.66 -6.68 8.51
C GLU A 371 32.54 -6.32 7.30
N ASP A 372 33.42 -7.24 6.88
CA ASP A 372 34.31 -7.03 5.74
C ASP A 372 33.56 -7.02 4.41
N ASP A 373 32.54 -7.88 4.26
CA ASP A 373 31.64 -7.87 3.11
C ASP A 373 30.85 -6.55 3.04
N VAL A 374 30.29 -6.08 4.16
CA VAL A 374 29.61 -4.77 4.24
C VAL A 374 30.56 -3.64 3.83
N LYS A 375 31.78 -3.62 4.36
CA LYS A 375 32.80 -2.63 4.03
C LYS A 375 33.18 -2.67 2.55
N SER A 376 33.32 -3.86 1.97
CA SER A 376 33.60 -4.07 0.55
C SER A 376 32.46 -3.55 -0.33
N VAL A 377 31.21 -3.88 -0.01
CA VAL A 377 30.01 -3.41 -0.71
C VAL A 377 29.92 -1.88 -0.66
N ASP A 378 30.07 -1.30 0.53
CA ASP A 378 30.07 0.15 0.75
C ASP A 378 31.17 0.87 -0.06
N ALA A 379 32.38 0.30 -0.12
CA ALA A 379 33.48 0.83 -0.92
C ALA A 379 33.24 0.73 -2.42
N LYS A 380 32.66 -0.37 -2.91
CA LYS A 380 32.41 -0.59 -4.34
C LYS A 380 31.36 0.36 -4.93
N PHE A 381 30.37 0.79 -4.14
CA PHE A 381 29.48 1.86 -4.56
C PHE A 381 30.23 3.15 -4.88
N ASP A 382 31.22 3.51 -4.05
CA ASP A 382 32.06 4.68 -4.29
C ASP A 382 33.03 4.46 -5.47
N GLU A 383 33.66 3.28 -5.56
CA GLU A 383 34.58 2.91 -6.66
C GLU A 383 33.89 3.01 -8.03
N HIS A 384 32.64 2.56 -8.11
CA HIS A 384 31.89 2.52 -9.35
C HIS A 384 31.00 3.75 -9.58
N ASP A 385 31.08 4.80 -8.76
CA ASP A 385 30.25 6.02 -8.86
C ASP A 385 28.73 5.72 -8.93
N ILE A 386 28.28 4.76 -8.11
CA ILE A 386 26.87 4.39 -7.99
C ILE A 386 26.37 4.92 -6.63
N PRO A 387 25.44 5.88 -6.59
CA PRO A 387 24.88 6.38 -5.35
C PRO A 387 24.11 5.31 -4.57
N CYS A 388 24.29 5.26 -3.26
CA CYS A 388 23.57 4.35 -2.35
C CYS A 388 23.42 5.02 -0.98
N ASP A 389 22.24 4.92 -0.37
CA ASP A 389 21.93 5.51 0.93
C ASP A 389 21.92 4.48 2.06
N VAL A 390 21.52 3.23 1.77
CA VAL A 390 21.27 2.22 2.82
C VAL A 390 21.82 0.86 2.45
N ILE A 391 22.57 0.25 3.37
CA ILE A 391 23.01 -1.15 3.31
C ILE A 391 22.25 -1.97 4.36
N TRP A 392 21.71 -3.11 3.95
CA TRP A 392 20.81 -3.92 4.79
C TRP A 392 21.47 -5.20 5.27
N LEU A 393 21.16 -5.60 6.49
CA LEU A 393 21.54 -6.88 7.08
C LEU A 393 20.29 -7.71 7.36
N ASP A 394 20.22 -8.84 6.66
CA ASP A 394 19.18 -9.86 6.80
C ASP A 394 19.55 -10.85 7.93
N ILE A 395 18.78 -11.91 8.17
CA ILE A 395 18.73 -12.68 9.42
C ILE A 395 20.07 -13.29 9.86
N GLU A 396 21.02 -13.53 8.95
CA GLU A 396 22.32 -14.12 9.29
C GLU A 396 23.27 -13.19 10.08
N HIS A 397 22.88 -11.93 10.31
CA HIS A 397 23.65 -11.02 11.19
C HIS A 397 23.46 -11.30 12.68
N THR A 398 22.41 -12.03 13.04
CA THR A 398 22.02 -12.31 14.43
C THR A 398 22.79 -13.48 15.04
N ASP A 399 22.90 -13.54 16.37
CA ASP A 399 23.40 -14.74 17.07
C ASP A 399 22.34 -15.85 17.07
N GLY A 400 22.40 -16.72 16.07
CA GLY A 400 21.55 -17.90 15.98
C GLY A 400 20.06 -17.55 15.87
N LYS A 401 19.72 -16.48 15.13
CA LYS A 401 18.35 -15.98 14.93
C LYS A 401 17.69 -15.48 16.21
N ARG A 402 18.50 -14.97 17.14
CA ARG A 402 18.05 -14.15 18.27
C ARG A 402 18.07 -12.70 17.84
N TYR A 403 16.89 -12.11 17.62
CA TYR A 403 16.79 -10.71 17.19
C TYR A 403 17.35 -9.74 18.24
N MET A 404 17.77 -8.56 17.77
CA MET A 404 18.46 -7.54 18.57
C MET A 404 19.77 -8.06 19.21
N THR A 405 20.44 -8.98 18.51
CA THR A 405 21.78 -9.48 18.85
C THR A 405 22.64 -9.53 17.58
N TRP A 406 23.94 -9.76 17.74
CA TRP A 406 24.91 -9.82 16.65
C TRP A 406 25.70 -11.12 16.73
N ASP A 407 25.93 -11.79 15.59
CA ASP A 407 26.85 -12.92 15.51
C ASP A 407 28.26 -12.44 15.87
N SER A 408 28.78 -12.90 17.01
CA SER A 408 30.05 -12.43 17.56
C SER A 408 31.30 -12.76 16.72
N HIS A 409 31.18 -13.66 15.72
CA HIS A 409 32.27 -13.99 14.80
C HIS A 409 32.22 -13.15 13.53
N LYS A 410 31.02 -12.94 12.96
CA LYS A 410 30.82 -12.20 11.71
C LYS A 410 30.69 -10.68 11.91
N PHE A 411 30.10 -10.29 13.04
CA PHE A 411 29.75 -8.91 13.40
C PHE A 411 30.24 -8.59 14.81
N SER A 412 31.56 -8.69 15.00
CA SER A 412 32.25 -8.52 16.28
C SER A 412 32.34 -7.06 16.77
N HIS A 413 32.27 -6.09 15.86
CA HIS A 413 32.35 -4.65 16.09
C HIS A 413 31.22 -3.90 15.34
N PRO A 414 29.94 -4.22 15.60
CA PRO A 414 28.83 -3.72 14.80
C PRO A 414 28.67 -2.19 14.86
N GLU A 415 29.04 -1.56 15.98
CA GLU A 415 29.05 -0.10 16.11
C GLU A 415 30.10 0.55 15.20
N GLU A 416 31.29 -0.05 15.09
CA GLU A 416 32.34 0.47 14.21
C GLU A 416 31.91 0.37 12.74
N MET A 417 31.38 -0.78 12.32
CA MET A 417 30.84 -0.98 10.97
C MET A 417 29.78 0.08 10.64
N GLN A 418 28.80 0.28 11.53
CA GLN A 418 27.75 1.29 11.33
C GLN A 418 28.32 2.70 11.25
N ASN A 419 29.26 3.06 12.12
CA ASN A 419 29.88 4.38 12.12
C ASN A 419 30.74 4.61 10.86
N GLN A 420 31.40 3.59 10.32
CA GLN A 420 32.14 3.67 9.05
C GLN A 420 31.20 3.93 7.86
N VAL A 421 30.06 3.23 7.80
CA VAL A 421 29.01 3.48 6.80
C VAL A 421 28.43 4.90 6.98
N ALA A 422 28.11 5.28 8.21
CA ALA A 422 27.54 6.59 8.54
C ALA A 422 28.48 7.77 8.24
N ALA A 423 29.80 7.58 8.37
CA ALA A 423 30.80 8.60 8.03
C ALA A 423 30.74 9.03 6.56
N LYS A 424 30.17 8.21 5.67
CA LYS A 424 29.92 8.53 4.26
C LYS A 424 28.53 9.13 4.00
N GLY A 425 27.75 9.39 5.06
CA GLY A 425 26.37 9.88 5.00
C GLY A 425 25.30 8.78 4.84
N ARG A 426 25.70 7.51 4.67
CA ARG A 426 24.81 6.36 4.51
C ARG A 426 24.18 5.94 5.85
N LYS A 427 23.26 4.98 5.79
CA LYS A 427 22.57 4.36 6.91
C LYS A 427 22.63 2.84 6.79
N MET A 428 22.30 2.15 7.88
CA MET A 428 22.13 0.71 7.87
C MET A 428 20.71 0.33 8.29
N VAL A 429 20.25 -0.84 7.86
CA VAL A 429 19.00 -1.45 8.33
C VAL A 429 19.28 -2.87 8.76
N THR A 430 18.73 -3.30 9.90
CA THR A 430 18.74 -4.71 10.34
C THR A 430 17.33 -5.25 10.43
N ILE A 431 17.15 -6.50 10.01
CA ILE A 431 15.91 -7.26 10.21
C ILE A 431 15.66 -7.57 11.70
N VAL A 432 14.41 -7.46 12.14
CA VAL A 432 13.92 -7.78 13.49
C VAL A 432 12.49 -8.31 13.36
N ASP A 433 12.32 -9.62 13.48
CA ASP A 433 11.03 -10.29 13.25
C ASP A 433 10.29 -10.58 14.56
N PRO A 434 8.96 -10.75 14.54
CA PRO A 434 8.14 -10.88 15.74
C PRO A 434 8.02 -12.33 16.23
N HIS A 435 9.09 -13.13 16.10
CA HIS A 435 9.19 -14.47 16.68
C HIS A 435 10.48 -14.57 17.50
N LEU A 436 10.36 -14.95 18.76
CA LEU A 436 11.49 -15.05 19.67
C LEU A 436 11.95 -16.50 19.73
N LYS A 437 13.24 -16.74 19.51
CA LYS A 437 13.84 -18.06 19.77
C LYS A 437 13.49 -18.52 21.18
N LYS A 438 12.88 -19.70 21.31
CA LYS A 438 12.54 -20.29 22.60
C LYS A 438 13.80 -20.79 23.30
N ASP A 439 14.39 -19.93 24.10
CA ASP A 439 15.66 -20.15 24.78
C ASP A 439 15.68 -19.38 26.10
N SER A 440 15.85 -20.08 27.23
CA SER A 440 15.88 -19.45 28.55
C SER A 440 17.11 -18.57 28.78
N GLY A 441 18.18 -18.76 27.99
CA GLY A 441 19.35 -17.88 27.95
C GLY A 441 19.15 -16.63 27.10
N PHE A 442 18.11 -16.57 26.26
CA PHE A 442 17.80 -15.39 25.45
C PHE A 442 16.94 -14.40 26.25
N HIS A 443 17.52 -13.25 26.57
CA HIS A 443 16.92 -12.27 27.46
C HIS A 443 15.54 -11.77 26.99
N LEU A 444 15.32 -11.53 25.68
CA LEU A 444 14.01 -11.08 25.18
C LEU A 444 12.92 -12.14 25.38
N HIS A 445 13.23 -13.40 25.05
CA HIS A 445 12.32 -14.51 25.29
C HIS A 445 12.02 -14.64 26.79
N LYS A 446 13.05 -14.62 27.65
CA LYS A 446 12.86 -14.67 29.10
C LYS A 446 11.98 -13.54 29.62
N GLN A 447 12.22 -12.30 29.20
CA GLN A 447 11.39 -11.16 29.60
C GLN A 447 9.95 -11.29 29.12
N ALA A 448 9.73 -11.74 27.89
CA ALA A 448 8.39 -11.93 27.35
C ALA A 448 7.60 -13.01 28.11
N VAL A 449 8.26 -14.11 28.50
CA VAL A 449 7.68 -15.13 29.38
C VAL A 449 7.38 -14.57 30.77
N ASP A 450 8.37 -13.95 31.43
CA ASP A 450 8.26 -13.46 32.81
C ASP A 450 7.15 -12.39 32.96
N ASN A 451 6.90 -11.59 31.92
CA ASN A 451 5.85 -10.55 31.91
C ASN A 451 4.51 -11.01 31.31
N GLY A 452 4.41 -12.25 30.82
CA GLY A 452 3.19 -12.76 30.20
C GLY A 452 2.82 -12.04 28.89
N PHE A 453 3.82 -11.64 28.11
CA PHE A 453 3.65 -10.90 26.85
C PHE A 453 3.49 -11.80 25.62
N LEU A 454 3.55 -13.12 25.76
CA LEU A 454 3.44 -14.06 24.64
C LEU A 454 1.98 -14.39 24.32
N VAL A 455 1.70 -14.65 23.03
CA VAL A 455 0.46 -15.25 22.55
C VAL A 455 0.29 -16.63 23.18
N LYS A 456 -0.97 -17.02 23.39
CA LYS A 456 -1.30 -18.28 24.07
C LYS A 456 -2.06 -19.24 23.16
N THR A 457 -2.06 -20.53 23.50
CA THR A 457 -2.97 -21.51 22.91
C THR A 457 -4.37 -21.40 23.51
N HIS A 458 -5.37 -22.10 22.95
CA HIS A 458 -6.73 -22.15 23.52
C HIS A 458 -6.78 -22.70 24.96
N ASP A 459 -5.81 -23.55 25.33
CA ASP A 459 -5.62 -24.07 26.70
C ASP A 459 -4.85 -23.10 27.62
N ASN A 460 -4.63 -21.85 27.18
CA ASN A 460 -3.95 -20.78 27.92
C ASN A 460 -2.46 -21.08 28.24
N ASN A 461 -1.84 -22.01 27.51
CA ASN A 461 -0.39 -22.24 27.51
C ASN A 461 0.31 -21.27 26.55
N GLU A 462 1.63 -21.11 26.66
CA GLU A 462 2.43 -20.38 25.67
C GLU A 462 2.23 -20.97 24.26
N TYR A 463 1.94 -20.12 23.27
CA TYR A 463 1.94 -20.56 21.88
C TYR A 463 3.38 -20.77 21.40
N GLU A 464 3.66 -21.98 20.93
CA GLU A 464 4.94 -22.37 20.34
C GLU A 464 4.75 -22.76 18.88
N GLY A 465 5.60 -22.22 18.02
CA GLY A 465 5.68 -22.57 16.59
C GLY A 465 7.13 -22.69 16.13
N TRP A 466 7.33 -23.05 14.87
CA TRP A 466 8.64 -23.11 14.23
C TRP A 466 8.79 -21.95 13.27
N CYS A 467 9.94 -21.28 13.32
CA CYS A 467 10.34 -20.27 12.34
C CYS A 467 11.87 -20.32 12.15
N TRP A 468 12.51 -19.23 11.72
CA TRP A 468 13.96 -19.20 11.46
C TRP A 468 14.86 -19.72 12.61
N PRO A 469 14.61 -19.41 13.90
CA PRO A 469 15.42 -19.95 14.99
C PRO A 469 15.04 -21.36 15.43
N GLY A 470 14.14 -22.06 14.72
CA GLY A 470 13.51 -23.31 15.14
C GLY A 470 12.33 -23.02 16.07
N SER A 471 12.24 -23.73 17.19
CA SER A 471 11.21 -23.50 18.22
C SER A 471 11.21 -22.03 18.67
N SER A 472 10.04 -21.40 18.57
CA SER A 472 9.85 -19.97 18.72
C SER A 472 8.54 -19.65 19.43
N SER A 473 8.55 -18.57 20.20
CA SER A 473 7.37 -17.99 20.85
C SER A 473 7.05 -16.63 20.24
N TYR A 474 5.79 -16.23 20.24
CA TYR A 474 5.33 -15.03 19.52
C TYR A 474 4.83 -13.99 20.52
N PRO A 475 5.41 -12.78 20.59
CA PRO A 475 4.87 -11.71 21.42
C PRO A 475 3.47 -11.30 20.97
N ASP A 476 2.56 -11.09 21.90
CA ASP A 476 1.21 -10.62 21.62
C ASP A 476 1.21 -9.10 21.40
N PHE A 477 1.44 -8.68 20.16
CA PHE A 477 1.47 -7.26 19.77
C PHE A 477 0.11 -6.56 19.84
N THR A 478 -1.00 -7.29 20.04
CA THR A 478 -2.31 -6.66 20.32
C THR A 478 -2.29 -5.92 21.66
N ARG A 479 -1.39 -6.31 22.57
CA ARG A 479 -1.18 -5.67 23.87
C ARG A 479 -0.35 -4.41 23.77
N ALA A 480 -0.90 -3.30 24.28
CA ALA A 480 -0.16 -2.05 24.42
C ALA A 480 1.12 -2.22 25.26
N ASP A 481 1.09 -3.03 26.32
CA ASP A 481 2.26 -3.32 27.17
C ASP A 481 3.37 -4.05 26.39
N THR A 482 3.01 -5.04 25.57
CA THR A 482 3.97 -5.74 24.70
C THR A 482 4.57 -4.78 23.68
N ARG A 483 3.76 -3.90 23.07
CA ARG A 483 4.26 -2.87 22.14
C ARG A 483 5.21 -1.89 22.82
N ASN A 484 4.88 -1.46 24.04
CA ASN A 484 5.74 -0.57 24.84
C ASN A 484 7.08 -1.25 25.19
N TRP A 485 7.02 -2.49 25.68
CA TRP A 485 8.21 -3.28 25.97
C TRP A 485 9.08 -3.48 24.73
N TRP A 486 8.48 -3.84 23.60
CA TRP A 486 9.19 -4.00 22.32
C TRP A 486 9.89 -2.70 21.92
N ALA A 487 9.17 -1.58 21.95
CA ALA A 487 9.73 -0.26 21.63
C ALA A 487 10.93 0.11 22.53
N GLU A 488 10.90 -0.25 23.81
CA GLU A 488 12.02 -0.05 24.74
C GLU A 488 13.25 -0.90 24.38
N GLN A 489 13.06 -2.10 23.82
CA GLN A 489 14.18 -2.95 23.40
C GLN A 489 14.99 -2.34 22.24
N LEU A 490 14.38 -1.49 21.42
CA LEU A 490 15.06 -0.74 20.36
C LEU A 490 15.91 0.45 20.86
N SER A 491 15.91 0.76 22.16
CA SER A 491 16.79 1.79 22.72
C SER A 491 18.26 1.41 22.52
N LEU A 492 19.15 2.41 22.41
CA LEU A 492 20.59 2.19 22.25
C LEU A 492 21.21 1.44 23.45
N GLU A 493 20.57 1.50 24.62
CA GLU A 493 20.99 0.78 25.83
C GLU A 493 20.63 -0.71 25.76
N ASN A 494 19.43 -1.04 25.29
CA ASN A 494 18.94 -2.42 25.22
C ASN A 494 19.43 -3.15 23.96
N TYR A 495 19.33 -2.52 22.79
CA TYR A 495 19.88 -3.06 21.54
C TYR A 495 21.37 -2.73 21.44
N LYS A 496 22.17 -3.43 22.24
CA LYS A 496 23.63 -3.29 22.26
C LYS A 496 24.22 -3.53 20.89
N GLY A 497 25.19 -2.70 20.51
CA GLY A 497 25.78 -2.71 19.18
C GLY A 497 25.03 -1.85 18.15
N SER A 498 23.83 -1.34 18.44
CA SER A 498 23.12 -0.40 17.55
C SER A 498 23.57 1.05 17.73
N THR A 499 23.41 1.85 16.68
CA THR A 499 23.71 3.29 16.66
C THR A 499 22.49 4.10 16.22
N PRO A 500 22.49 5.44 16.40
CA PRO A 500 21.43 6.31 15.84
C PRO A 500 21.26 6.21 14.31
N HIS A 501 22.20 5.60 13.60
CA HIS A 501 22.19 5.46 12.14
C HIS A 501 21.61 4.12 11.65
N LEU A 502 21.18 3.24 12.58
CA LEU A 502 20.62 1.92 12.27
C LEU A 502 19.10 1.92 12.29
N PHE A 503 18.44 1.60 11.19
CA PHE A 503 16.99 1.48 11.10
C PHE A 503 16.55 0.02 11.08
N THR A 504 15.24 -0.23 11.01
CA THR A 504 14.69 -1.57 11.24
C THR A 504 13.87 -2.06 10.05
N TRP A 505 13.92 -3.36 9.82
CA TRP A 505 13.05 -4.09 8.91
C TRP A 505 12.27 -5.12 9.74
N ASN A 506 10.95 -5.06 9.72
CA ASN A 506 10.08 -6.11 10.26
C ASN A 506 9.66 -7.04 9.12
N ASP A 507 10.13 -8.27 9.15
CA ASP A 507 9.68 -9.34 8.27
C ASP A 507 8.87 -10.37 9.07
N MET A 508 8.31 -11.36 8.37
CA MET A 508 7.65 -12.53 8.98
C MET A 508 6.51 -12.17 9.95
N ASN A 509 5.91 -10.99 9.77
CA ASN A 509 4.99 -10.37 10.72
C ASN A 509 3.51 -10.55 10.38
N GLU A 510 3.18 -11.53 9.55
CA GLU A 510 1.80 -11.94 9.27
C GLU A 510 1.01 -12.36 10.52
N PRO A 511 1.50 -13.21 11.45
CA PRO A 511 2.85 -13.79 11.63
C PRO A 511 3.10 -15.07 10.81
N SER A 512 4.32 -15.23 10.29
CA SER A 512 4.75 -16.46 9.64
C SER A 512 5.14 -17.53 10.67
N VAL A 513 4.51 -18.70 10.55
CA VAL A 513 4.72 -19.87 11.41
C VAL A 513 4.88 -21.11 10.53
N PHE A 514 6.10 -21.59 10.31
CA PHE A 514 6.43 -22.62 9.32
C PHE A 514 5.66 -23.94 9.49
N ASN A 515 5.36 -24.31 10.72
CA ASN A 515 4.59 -25.50 11.05
C ASN A 515 3.13 -25.20 11.43
N GLY A 516 2.64 -23.99 11.17
CA GLY A 516 1.27 -23.59 11.42
C GLY A 516 0.37 -23.83 10.21
N PRO A 517 -0.97 -23.81 10.39
CA PRO A 517 -1.91 -23.87 9.27
C PRO A 517 -1.64 -22.69 8.33
N GLU A 518 -1.53 -22.98 7.03
CA GLU A 518 -1.29 -21.94 6.00
C GLU A 518 -0.03 -21.10 6.25
N VAL A 519 0.95 -21.65 6.99
CA VAL A 519 2.17 -20.94 7.38
C VAL A 519 1.88 -19.75 8.32
N THR A 520 0.80 -19.82 9.12
CA THR A 520 0.49 -18.81 10.13
C THR A 520 -0.02 -19.41 11.44
N MET A 521 -0.33 -18.56 12.40
CA MET A 521 -0.78 -18.91 13.75
C MET A 521 -2.13 -19.65 13.72
N HIS A 522 -2.34 -20.54 14.69
CA HIS A 522 -3.63 -21.24 14.83
C HIS A 522 -4.75 -20.23 15.15
N LYS A 523 -5.91 -20.38 14.50
CA LYS A 523 -7.04 -19.44 14.63
C LYS A 523 -7.59 -19.31 16.05
N ASP A 524 -7.52 -20.37 16.84
CA ASP A 524 -7.98 -20.44 18.23
C ASP A 524 -6.89 -20.09 19.25
N ALA A 525 -5.72 -19.62 18.80
CA ALA A 525 -4.73 -18.99 19.68
C ALA A 525 -5.34 -17.73 20.32
N ILE A 526 -4.94 -17.42 21.55
CA ILE A 526 -5.55 -16.40 22.40
C ILE A 526 -4.62 -15.21 22.58
N HIS A 527 -5.17 -14.03 22.31
CA HIS A 527 -4.57 -12.71 22.49
C HIS A 527 -5.18 -11.99 23.69
N GLN A 528 -4.83 -10.71 23.87
CA GLN A 528 -5.38 -9.85 24.91
C GLN A 528 -6.92 -9.96 25.02
N ASP A 529 -7.42 -9.90 26.26
CA ASP A 529 -8.84 -9.90 26.62
C ASP A 529 -9.62 -11.15 26.16
N GLY A 530 -8.92 -12.24 25.80
CA GLY A 530 -9.53 -13.49 25.36
C GLY A 530 -9.97 -13.48 23.89
N TRP A 531 -9.49 -12.53 23.09
CA TRP A 531 -9.71 -12.53 21.65
C TRP A 531 -8.95 -13.67 20.98
N GLU A 532 -9.59 -14.31 20.01
CA GLU A 532 -8.93 -15.37 19.23
C GLU A 532 -8.08 -14.75 18.13
N HIS A 533 -7.08 -15.48 17.65
CA HIS A 533 -6.25 -15.05 16.55
C HIS A 533 -7.08 -14.74 15.30
N ARG A 534 -8.16 -15.49 15.05
CA ARG A 534 -9.13 -15.20 13.96
C ARG A 534 -9.70 -13.78 14.01
N ASP A 535 -9.82 -13.18 15.20
CA ASP A 535 -10.42 -11.86 15.39
C ASP A 535 -9.45 -10.73 15.03
N VAL A 536 -8.13 -11.00 15.13
CA VAL A 536 -7.08 -9.97 15.13
C VAL A 536 -5.98 -10.21 14.08
N HIS A 537 -6.03 -11.32 13.35
CA HIS A 537 -4.94 -11.80 12.49
C HIS A 537 -4.37 -10.69 11.59
N ASN A 538 -5.21 -10.01 10.80
CA ASN A 538 -4.72 -8.99 9.86
C ASN A 538 -4.13 -7.75 10.57
N LEU A 539 -4.39 -7.54 11.86
CA LEU A 539 -3.81 -6.42 12.64
C LEU A 539 -2.42 -6.74 13.21
N TYR A 540 -2.02 -8.01 13.30
CA TYR A 540 -0.80 -8.40 13.98
C TYR A 540 0.43 -7.68 13.39
N GLY A 541 0.59 -7.73 12.06
CA GLY A 541 1.68 -7.05 11.36
C GLY A 541 1.69 -5.53 11.53
N LEU A 542 0.52 -4.89 11.50
CA LEU A 542 0.37 -3.46 11.76
C LEU A 542 0.88 -3.10 13.17
N TYR A 543 0.61 -3.93 14.18
CA TYR A 543 1.07 -3.66 15.53
C TYR A 543 2.57 -3.88 15.74
N VAL A 544 3.18 -4.84 15.03
CA VAL A 544 4.64 -5.00 14.99
C VAL A 544 5.29 -3.76 14.38
N HIS A 545 4.76 -3.29 13.24
CA HIS A 545 5.25 -2.09 12.56
C HIS A 545 5.12 -0.85 13.46
N MET A 546 3.95 -0.66 14.08
CA MET A 546 3.67 0.42 15.02
C MET A 546 4.66 0.43 16.20
N ALA A 547 4.87 -0.71 16.86
CA ALA A 547 5.75 -0.81 18.02
C ALA A 547 7.21 -0.52 17.66
N THR A 548 7.67 -1.02 16.51
CA THR A 548 9.05 -0.78 16.04
C THR A 548 9.28 0.69 15.70
N VAL A 549 8.30 1.33 15.07
CA VAL A 549 8.34 2.77 14.77
C VAL A 549 8.39 3.61 16.04
N ASP A 550 7.59 3.25 17.04
CA ASP A 550 7.62 3.92 18.33
C ASP A 550 9.00 3.79 19.00
N GLY A 551 9.61 2.59 18.97
CA GLY A 551 10.98 2.38 19.44
C GLY A 551 12.02 3.26 18.73
N GLN A 552 11.91 3.39 17.40
CA GLN A 552 12.74 4.28 16.58
C GLN A 552 12.58 5.76 16.95
N HIS A 553 11.37 6.20 17.28
CA HIS A 553 11.13 7.56 17.76
C HIS A 553 11.68 7.75 19.19
N ARG A 554 11.42 6.82 20.11
CA ARG A 554 11.85 6.89 21.51
C ARG A 554 13.37 6.96 21.64
N ARG A 555 14.12 6.13 20.90
CA ARG A 555 15.59 6.12 20.96
C ARG A 555 16.25 7.43 20.47
N SER A 556 15.51 8.26 19.71
CA SER A 556 15.95 9.59 19.30
C SER A 556 15.39 10.72 20.17
N ASN A 557 14.67 10.38 21.25
CA ASN A 557 13.89 11.32 22.07
C ASN A 557 12.86 12.12 21.26
N GLY A 558 12.25 11.48 20.26
CA GLY A 558 11.23 12.09 19.40
C GLY A 558 11.76 13.20 18.49
N LYS A 559 13.07 13.22 18.20
CA LYS A 559 13.71 14.22 17.33
C LYS A 559 13.82 13.78 15.88
N GLU A 560 13.99 12.48 15.65
CA GLU A 560 14.21 11.92 14.32
C GLU A 560 12.93 11.30 13.76
N ARG A 561 12.74 11.41 12.44
CA ARG A 561 11.77 10.56 11.75
C ARG A 561 12.26 9.11 11.74
N SER A 562 11.35 8.17 11.95
CA SER A 562 11.67 6.75 11.79
C SER A 562 11.76 6.34 10.32
N PHE A 563 12.44 5.23 10.08
CA PHE A 563 12.25 4.39 8.90
C PHE A 563 12.12 2.95 9.37
N VAL A 564 10.98 2.33 9.04
CA VAL A 564 10.73 0.90 9.25
C VAL A 564 10.05 0.35 8.02
N LEU A 565 10.61 -0.72 7.47
CA LEU A 565 9.99 -1.51 6.41
C LEU A 565 9.20 -2.66 7.04
N SER A 566 7.97 -2.92 6.60
CA SER A 566 7.12 -4.02 7.08
C SER A 566 6.65 -4.91 5.92
N ARG A 567 6.55 -6.23 6.13
CA ARG A 567 5.99 -7.16 5.13
C ARG A 567 4.48 -7.17 5.21
N ALA A 568 3.96 -7.59 6.37
CA ALA A 568 2.54 -7.58 6.64
C ALA A 568 2.05 -6.17 6.99
N PHE A 569 0.83 -5.85 6.56
CA PHE A 569 0.19 -4.56 6.80
C PHE A 569 -1.32 -4.67 6.85
N PHE A 570 -1.93 -3.64 7.45
CA PHE A 570 -3.37 -3.39 7.45
C PHE A 570 -3.69 -1.92 7.16
N THR A 571 -4.97 -1.59 7.00
CA THR A 571 -5.45 -0.20 7.02
C THR A 571 -4.85 0.58 8.20
N GLY A 572 -4.15 1.69 7.92
CA GLY A 572 -3.45 2.50 8.93
C GLY A 572 -1.92 2.31 8.94
N SER A 573 -1.38 1.32 8.22
CA SER A 573 0.09 1.08 8.18
C SER A 573 0.88 2.21 7.51
N GLN A 574 0.22 3.04 6.69
CA GLN A 574 0.84 4.23 6.09
C GLN A 574 1.40 5.21 7.13
N LYS A 575 0.92 5.16 8.38
CA LYS A 575 1.43 5.99 9.50
C LYS A 575 2.84 5.60 9.93
N TYR A 576 3.31 4.41 9.56
CA TYR A 576 4.45 3.74 10.21
C TYR A 576 5.66 3.51 9.26
N GLY A 577 5.49 3.66 7.95
CA GLY A 577 6.63 3.69 7.04
C GLY A 577 6.37 2.96 5.74
N ALA A 578 7.40 2.26 5.26
CA ALA A 578 7.36 1.56 3.98
C ALA A 578 6.82 0.15 4.11
N ILE A 579 6.25 -0.37 3.03
CA ILE A 579 6.05 -1.81 2.82
C ILE A 579 6.66 -2.24 1.48
N TRP A 580 6.77 -3.54 1.25
CA TRP A 580 7.12 -4.09 -0.07
C TRP A 580 6.30 -5.34 -0.38
N THR A 581 6.27 -5.73 -1.66
CA THR A 581 5.41 -6.82 -2.15
C THR A 581 5.91 -8.24 -1.86
N GLY A 582 6.68 -8.42 -0.78
CA GLY A 582 7.26 -9.69 -0.38
C GLY A 582 8.16 -10.36 -1.43
N ASP A 583 8.13 -11.70 -1.42
CA ASP A 583 9.13 -12.56 -2.04
C ASP A 583 8.80 -12.86 -3.51
N ASN A 584 9.02 -11.85 -4.36
CA ASN A 584 8.79 -11.93 -5.80
C ASN A 584 9.85 -12.78 -6.55
N GLU A 585 9.59 -13.15 -7.80
CA GLU A 585 10.51 -13.94 -8.62
C GLU A 585 11.34 -13.09 -9.59
N ALA A 586 12.58 -13.48 -9.86
CA ALA A 586 13.43 -12.92 -10.92
C ALA A 586 12.94 -13.27 -12.34
N SER A 587 11.75 -12.79 -12.73
CA SER A 587 11.15 -12.98 -14.05
C SER A 587 10.57 -11.67 -14.63
N TRP A 588 10.38 -11.63 -15.95
CA TRP A 588 9.77 -10.48 -16.62
C TRP A 588 8.31 -10.26 -16.21
N GLU A 589 7.58 -11.34 -15.91
CA GLU A 589 6.19 -11.24 -15.47
C GLU A 589 6.09 -10.64 -14.07
N HIS A 590 7.01 -10.95 -13.15
CA HIS A 590 7.06 -10.29 -11.83
C HIS A 590 7.53 -8.84 -11.92
N LEU A 591 8.42 -8.49 -12.87
CA LEU A 591 8.69 -7.09 -13.16
C LEU A 591 7.42 -6.38 -13.63
N LYS A 592 6.65 -6.99 -14.54
CA LYS A 592 5.40 -6.42 -15.07
C LYS A 592 4.32 -6.29 -14.00
N ILE A 593 4.04 -7.34 -13.23
CA ILE A 593 2.99 -7.35 -12.19
C ILE A 593 3.30 -6.39 -11.04
N SER A 594 4.58 -6.00 -10.85
CA SER A 594 4.92 -5.01 -9.82
C SER A 594 4.13 -3.71 -10.01
N MET A 595 3.84 -3.30 -11.25
CA MET A 595 3.11 -2.05 -11.50
C MET A 595 1.67 -2.07 -10.97
N PRO A 596 0.78 -3.02 -11.37
CA PRO A 596 -0.57 -3.08 -10.83
C PRO A 596 -0.61 -3.30 -9.31
N MET A 597 0.30 -4.11 -8.74
CA MET A 597 0.40 -4.30 -7.28
C MET A 597 0.74 -2.99 -6.56
N LEU A 598 1.74 -2.25 -7.05
CA LEU A 598 2.14 -0.99 -6.45
C LEU A 598 1.06 0.09 -6.60
N LEU A 599 0.34 0.11 -7.73
CA LEU A 599 -0.78 1.01 -7.95
C LEU A 599 -1.96 0.70 -7.03
N SER A 600 -2.33 -0.58 -6.87
CA SER A 600 -3.45 -0.99 -6.00
C SER A 600 -3.18 -0.63 -4.53
N ILE A 601 -1.97 -0.86 -4.05
CA ILE A 601 -1.57 -0.48 -2.68
C ILE A 601 -1.47 1.05 -2.53
N SER A 602 -0.97 1.75 -3.54
CA SER A 602 -0.84 3.20 -3.49
C SER A 602 -2.19 3.91 -3.39
N ILE A 603 -3.20 3.48 -4.17
CA ILE A 603 -4.57 4.05 -4.04
C ILE A 603 -5.29 3.57 -2.78
N ALA A 604 -4.85 2.45 -2.18
CA ALA A 604 -5.33 1.98 -0.89
C ALA A 604 -4.75 2.78 0.30
N GLY A 605 -4.05 3.89 0.04
CA GLY A 605 -3.59 4.85 1.04
C GLY A 605 -2.20 4.59 1.60
N ILE A 606 -1.45 3.63 1.07
CA ILE A 606 -0.06 3.34 1.46
C ILE A 606 0.87 3.76 0.31
N PRO A 607 1.37 5.01 0.27
CA PRO A 607 2.14 5.52 -0.86
C PRO A 607 3.63 5.12 -0.83
N PHE A 608 4.14 4.61 0.30
CA PHE A 608 5.56 4.28 0.46
C PHE A 608 5.82 2.80 0.19
N ILE A 609 5.78 2.42 -1.08
CA ILE A 609 5.71 1.03 -1.53
C ILE A 609 6.69 0.71 -2.66
N GLY A 610 7.13 -0.53 -2.74
CA GLY A 610 8.07 -1.01 -3.76
C GLY A 610 8.09 -2.53 -3.87
N ALA A 611 8.83 -3.03 -4.86
CA ALA A 611 9.07 -4.46 -5.08
C ALA A 611 10.59 -4.70 -5.16
N ASP A 612 11.04 -5.90 -4.80
CA ASP A 612 12.47 -6.19 -4.79
C ASP A 612 13.07 -6.18 -6.19
N VAL A 613 14.06 -5.29 -6.38
CA VAL A 613 14.72 -5.10 -7.68
C VAL A 613 15.55 -6.32 -8.03
N GLY A 614 15.24 -6.89 -9.19
CA GLY A 614 15.85 -8.10 -9.72
C GLY A 614 15.14 -9.40 -9.31
N GLY A 615 14.09 -9.32 -8.48
CA GLY A 615 13.29 -10.46 -8.02
C GLY A 615 13.97 -11.29 -6.93
N PHE A 616 13.31 -11.51 -5.81
CA PHE A 616 13.87 -12.21 -4.65
C PHE A 616 14.37 -13.62 -5.00
N PHE A 617 13.51 -14.46 -5.57
CA PHE A 617 13.87 -15.81 -6.01
C PHE A 617 14.56 -15.85 -7.37
N LYS A 618 15.37 -16.90 -7.60
CA LYS A 618 16.08 -17.19 -8.86
C LYS A 618 17.11 -16.11 -9.24
N ASN A 619 17.74 -16.28 -10.41
CA ASN A 619 18.80 -15.38 -10.88
C ASN A 619 18.31 -14.62 -12.13
N PRO A 620 18.15 -13.29 -12.06
CA PRO A 620 17.73 -12.51 -13.23
C PRO A 620 18.84 -12.50 -14.29
N GLU A 621 18.46 -12.60 -15.55
CA GLU A 621 19.38 -12.31 -16.65
C GLU A 621 19.79 -10.81 -16.65
N PRO A 622 20.98 -10.45 -17.15
CA PRO A 622 21.48 -9.07 -17.07
C PRO A 622 20.53 -8.00 -17.62
N GLU A 623 19.81 -8.30 -18.72
CA GLU A 623 18.82 -7.39 -19.29
C GLU A 623 17.64 -7.17 -18.34
N LEU A 624 17.08 -8.24 -17.76
CA LEU A 624 15.98 -8.15 -16.78
C LEU A 624 16.41 -7.32 -15.57
N LEU A 625 17.59 -7.60 -14.99
CA LEU A 625 18.09 -6.82 -13.85
C LEU A 625 18.22 -5.33 -14.21
N THR A 626 18.76 -5.03 -15.40
CA THR A 626 18.90 -3.65 -15.89
C THR A 626 17.53 -2.95 -16.03
N ARG A 627 16.55 -3.61 -16.64
CA ARG A 627 15.18 -3.06 -16.79
C ARG A 627 14.48 -2.88 -15.45
N TRP A 628 14.73 -3.78 -14.49
CA TRP A 628 14.16 -3.66 -13.16
C TRP A 628 14.69 -2.42 -12.42
N TYR A 629 16.00 -2.15 -12.50
CA TYR A 629 16.57 -0.91 -11.96
C TYR A 629 15.96 0.35 -12.62
N GLN A 630 15.69 0.29 -13.92
CA GLN A 630 15.04 1.40 -14.64
C GLN A 630 13.60 1.63 -14.17
N ALA A 631 12.81 0.57 -14.00
CA ALA A 631 11.44 0.67 -13.49
C ALA A 631 11.44 1.20 -12.05
N ALA A 632 12.23 0.59 -11.16
CA ALA A 632 12.21 0.89 -9.73
C ALA A 632 12.84 2.24 -9.37
N ALA A 633 13.72 2.80 -10.20
CA ALA A 633 14.17 4.18 -10.05
C ALA A 633 12.98 5.18 -10.05
N PHE A 634 11.85 4.78 -10.65
CA PHE A 634 10.60 5.53 -10.73
C PHE A 634 9.48 5.00 -9.82
N GLN A 635 9.78 4.11 -8.85
CA GLN A 635 8.84 3.59 -7.86
C GLN A 635 9.12 4.17 -6.45
N PRO A 636 8.12 4.32 -5.56
CA PRO A 636 8.29 5.04 -4.29
C PRO A 636 9.38 4.49 -3.35
N PHE A 637 9.40 3.19 -3.08
CA PHE A 637 10.46 2.51 -2.34
C PHE A 637 11.36 1.74 -3.30
N PHE A 638 12.68 1.94 -3.21
CA PHE A 638 13.65 1.45 -4.20
C PHE A 638 14.76 0.63 -3.55
N ARG A 639 14.52 -0.69 -3.43
CA ARG A 639 15.44 -1.67 -2.83
C ARG A 639 15.79 -2.79 -3.79
N ALA A 640 17.08 -3.08 -3.95
CA ALA A 640 17.53 -4.36 -4.50
C ALA A 640 17.70 -5.36 -3.35
N HIS A 641 17.11 -6.55 -3.49
CA HIS A 641 17.18 -7.63 -2.51
C HIS A 641 17.10 -8.98 -3.23
N ALA A 642 17.59 -10.05 -2.59
CA ALA A 642 17.84 -11.35 -3.21
C ALA A 642 17.84 -12.48 -2.19
N HIS A 643 17.27 -13.63 -2.54
CA HIS A 643 17.25 -14.86 -1.73
C HIS A 643 18.67 -15.45 -1.51
N LEU A 644 18.82 -16.27 -0.47
CA LEU A 644 20.08 -16.89 -0.04
C LEU A 644 20.82 -17.61 -1.17
N ASP A 645 20.09 -18.43 -1.94
CA ASP A 645 20.65 -19.29 -3.00
C ASP A 645 21.02 -18.54 -4.29
N THR A 646 20.77 -17.23 -4.35
CA THR A 646 21.06 -16.44 -5.53
C THR A 646 22.53 -16.05 -5.62
N LYS A 647 23.03 -15.91 -6.84
CA LYS A 647 24.34 -15.30 -7.09
C LYS A 647 24.35 -13.86 -6.60
N ARG A 648 25.54 -13.38 -6.21
CA ARG A 648 25.76 -11.94 -5.97
C ARG A 648 25.40 -11.15 -7.22
N ARG A 649 24.69 -10.05 -7.02
CA ARG A 649 24.15 -9.21 -8.09
C ARG A 649 24.10 -7.72 -7.72
N GLU A 650 25.04 -7.29 -6.88
CA GLU A 650 25.32 -5.86 -6.73
C GLU A 650 25.63 -5.25 -8.12
N PRO A 651 25.22 -4.01 -8.39
CA PRO A 651 25.09 -3.51 -9.76
C PRO A 651 26.39 -3.47 -10.56
N TRP A 652 27.55 -3.41 -9.90
CA TRP A 652 28.87 -3.45 -10.55
C TRP A 652 29.27 -4.85 -11.07
N LEU A 653 28.51 -5.90 -10.75
CA LEU A 653 28.72 -7.24 -11.28
C LEU A 653 28.09 -7.44 -12.67
N LEU A 654 27.31 -6.48 -13.14
CA LEU A 654 26.77 -6.47 -14.50
C LEU A 654 27.86 -6.21 -15.54
N PRO A 655 27.65 -6.62 -16.81
CA PRO A 655 28.49 -6.18 -17.91
C PRO A 655 28.62 -4.64 -17.95
N PRO A 656 29.79 -4.06 -18.31
CA PRO A 656 30.04 -2.62 -18.16
C PRO A 656 28.97 -1.72 -18.80
N ASN A 657 28.51 -2.05 -20.01
CA ASN A 657 27.48 -1.28 -20.72
C ASN A 657 26.12 -1.31 -20.00
N MET A 658 25.82 -2.38 -19.27
CA MET A 658 24.59 -2.51 -18.48
C MET A 658 24.73 -1.86 -17.09
N MET A 659 25.90 -2.01 -16.46
CA MET A 659 26.24 -1.29 -15.22
C MET A 659 26.11 0.22 -15.42
N ASP A 660 26.57 0.76 -16.55
CA ASP A 660 26.45 2.20 -16.85
C ASP A 660 25.00 2.66 -16.95
N VAL A 661 24.12 1.82 -17.53
CA VAL A 661 22.67 2.08 -17.60
C VAL A 661 22.05 2.06 -16.20
N VAL A 662 22.39 1.06 -15.38
CA VAL A 662 21.92 0.96 -13.99
C VAL A 662 22.40 2.16 -13.17
N ARG A 663 23.68 2.54 -13.29
CA ARG A 663 24.24 3.75 -12.68
C ARG A 663 23.42 4.96 -13.08
N MET A 664 23.10 5.13 -14.36
CA MET A 664 22.33 6.28 -14.83
C MET A 664 20.88 6.28 -14.31
N ALA A 665 20.23 5.12 -14.21
CA ALA A 665 18.90 5.00 -13.61
C ALA A 665 18.92 5.44 -12.13
N ILE A 666 19.89 4.95 -11.35
CA ILE A 666 20.08 5.35 -9.95
C ILE A 666 20.38 6.84 -9.87
N ARG A 667 21.32 7.37 -10.66
CA ARG A 667 21.62 8.81 -10.66
C ARG A 667 20.42 9.67 -11.04
N THR A 668 19.55 9.19 -11.93
CA THR A 668 18.29 9.85 -12.29
C THR A 668 17.35 9.93 -11.09
N ARG A 669 17.19 8.84 -10.32
CA ARG A 669 16.46 8.85 -9.05
C ARG A 669 17.02 9.90 -8.09
N TYR A 670 18.34 9.95 -7.90
CA TYR A 670 18.98 10.93 -7.00
C TYR A 670 18.77 12.37 -7.46
N ALA A 671 18.87 12.63 -8.77
CA ALA A 671 18.59 13.95 -9.32
C ALA A 671 17.13 14.38 -9.12
N LEU A 672 16.19 13.43 -9.07
CA LEU A 672 14.76 13.65 -8.84
C LEU A 672 14.35 13.65 -7.37
N LEU A 673 15.26 13.41 -6.42
CA LEU A 673 14.91 13.38 -4.99
C LEU A 673 14.14 14.61 -4.51
N PRO A 674 14.41 15.86 -4.94
CA PRO A 674 13.55 17.00 -4.60
C PRO A 674 12.08 16.84 -4.98
N TYR A 675 11.82 16.27 -6.16
CA TYR A 675 10.47 16.04 -6.67
C TYR A 675 9.79 14.92 -5.87
N TRP A 676 10.47 13.80 -5.68
CA TRP A 676 9.99 12.70 -4.83
C TRP A 676 9.67 13.19 -3.41
N TYR A 677 10.58 13.94 -2.81
CA TYR A 677 10.43 14.43 -1.45
C TYR A 677 9.27 15.41 -1.31
N THR A 678 9.07 16.28 -2.30
CA THR A 678 7.89 17.14 -2.37
C THR A 678 6.60 16.33 -2.53
N ALA A 679 6.60 15.28 -3.35
CA ALA A 679 5.43 14.40 -3.52
C ALA A 679 5.08 13.66 -2.21
N PHE A 680 6.07 13.16 -1.48
CA PHE A 680 5.87 12.55 -0.16
C PHE A 680 5.40 13.57 0.89
N TYR A 681 5.90 14.81 0.86
CA TYR A 681 5.38 15.86 1.72
C TYR A 681 3.89 16.11 1.45
N LYS A 682 3.50 16.22 0.18
CA LYS A 682 2.08 16.34 -0.21
C LYS A 682 1.26 15.15 0.29
N ALA A 683 1.73 13.92 0.05
CA ALA A 683 1.06 12.71 0.53
C ALA A 683 0.82 12.74 2.04
N SER A 684 1.80 13.20 2.84
CA SER A 684 1.67 13.34 4.30
C SER A 684 0.67 14.41 4.77
N LYS A 685 0.21 15.27 3.86
CA LYS A 685 -0.76 16.35 4.14
C LYS A 685 -2.14 16.08 3.55
N THR A 686 -2.21 15.33 2.45
CA THR A 686 -3.45 15.16 1.68
C THR A 686 -3.89 13.71 1.55
N GLY A 687 -3.08 12.73 1.98
CA GLY A 687 -3.36 11.30 1.77
C GLY A 687 -3.23 10.85 0.32
N GLN A 688 -2.89 11.75 -0.61
CA GLN A 688 -2.81 11.41 -2.03
C GLN A 688 -1.59 10.52 -2.35
N PRO A 689 -1.72 9.61 -3.32
CA PRO A 689 -0.64 8.73 -3.74
C PRO A 689 0.51 9.49 -4.42
N VAL A 690 1.72 8.98 -4.22
CA VAL A 690 2.93 9.46 -4.91
C VAL A 690 3.01 8.84 -6.30
N MET A 691 2.84 7.52 -6.41
CA MET A 691 2.71 6.78 -7.67
C MET A 691 1.22 6.64 -7.98
N ARG A 692 0.75 7.25 -9.06
CA ARG A 692 -0.68 7.40 -9.35
C ARG A 692 -1.07 6.63 -10.61
N PRO A 693 -2.20 5.91 -10.61
CA PRO A 693 -2.74 5.35 -11.83
C PRO A 693 -3.19 6.47 -12.77
N MET A 694 -3.26 6.17 -14.06
CA MET A 694 -3.58 7.19 -15.06
C MET A 694 -4.97 7.81 -14.87
N TRP A 695 -5.97 7.02 -14.45
CA TRP A 695 -7.33 7.53 -14.20
C TRP A 695 -7.40 8.52 -13.05
N LEU A 696 -6.50 8.45 -12.07
CA LEU A 696 -6.48 9.43 -10.99
C LEU A 696 -5.99 10.79 -11.50
N ALA A 697 -5.05 10.80 -12.44
CA ALA A 697 -4.54 12.02 -13.06
C ALA A 697 -5.46 12.55 -14.17
N PHE A 698 -6.26 11.68 -14.79
CA PHE A 698 -7.14 11.96 -15.92
C PHE A 698 -8.52 11.28 -15.71
N PRO A 699 -9.31 11.72 -14.72
CA PRO A 699 -10.54 11.04 -14.30
C PRO A 699 -11.63 11.02 -15.37
N ASP A 700 -11.59 11.96 -16.31
CA ASP A 700 -12.59 12.08 -17.38
C ASP A 700 -12.22 11.26 -18.64
N ASP A 701 -11.15 10.46 -18.61
CA ASP A 701 -10.67 9.66 -19.75
C ASP A 701 -10.83 8.15 -19.50
N PRO A 702 -11.93 7.53 -19.97
CA PRO A 702 -12.20 6.10 -19.77
C PRO A 702 -11.13 5.14 -20.28
N LYS A 703 -10.26 5.55 -21.21
CA LYS A 703 -9.16 4.69 -21.70
C LYS A 703 -8.12 4.41 -20.61
N THR A 704 -8.10 5.21 -19.56
CA THR A 704 -7.13 5.11 -18.46
C THR A 704 -7.59 4.22 -17.31
N PHE A 705 -8.86 3.80 -17.30
CA PHE A 705 -9.48 3.16 -16.13
C PHE A 705 -8.86 1.79 -15.84
N ALA A 706 -8.69 0.95 -16.86
CA ALA A 706 -8.04 -0.37 -16.72
C ALA A 706 -6.52 -0.36 -16.96
N MET A 707 -5.90 0.81 -17.10
CA MET A 707 -4.48 0.94 -17.46
C MET A 707 -3.58 0.63 -16.27
N GLU A 708 -2.55 -0.19 -16.49
CA GLU A 708 -1.66 -0.72 -15.44
C GLU A 708 -0.18 -0.82 -15.84
N ASP A 709 0.15 -0.49 -17.09
CA ASP A 709 1.49 -0.52 -17.68
C ASP A 709 2.23 0.83 -17.58
N GLN A 710 1.48 1.93 -17.55
CA GLN A 710 1.98 3.28 -17.26
C GLN A 710 1.34 3.89 -16.03
N PHE A 711 2.08 4.82 -15.42
CA PHE A 711 1.65 5.55 -14.24
C PHE A 711 2.22 6.96 -14.21
N MET A 712 1.66 7.79 -13.34
CA MET A 712 2.19 9.10 -13.01
C MET A 712 2.99 9.05 -11.71
N ILE A 713 4.05 9.86 -11.61
CA ILE A 713 4.64 10.24 -10.32
C ILE A 713 4.20 11.66 -10.04
N GLY A 714 3.51 11.85 -8.92
CA GLY A 714 2.78 13.09 -8.65
C GLY A 714 1.90 13.45 -9.84
N ASP A 715 1.89 14.72 -10.22
CA ASP A 715 1.10 15.26 -11.31
C ASP A 715 1.92 15.61 -12.56
N SER A 716 3.23 15.33 -12.55
CA SER A 716 4.17 15.91 -13.52
C SER A 716 4.87 14.91 -14.44
N LEU A 717 5.13 13.67 -14.01
CA LEU A 717 5.91 12.72 -14.79
C LEU A 717 5.09 11.46 -15.11
N LEU A 718 4.91 11.15 -16.40
CA LEU A 718 4.39 9.88 -16.89
C LEU A 718 5.55 8.93 -17.13
N VAL A 719 5.40 7.68 -16.70
CA VAL A 719 6.41 6.62 -16.82
C VAL A 719 5.77 5.38 -17.44
N GLU A 720 6.41 4.83 -18.47
CA GLU A 720 6.09 3.54 -19.10
C GLU A 720 7.37 2.68 -19.09
N PRO A 721 7.63 1.90 -18.04
CA PRO A 721 8.84 1.09 -17.97
C PRO A 721 8.86 -0.02 -19.04
N VAL A 722 10.04 -0.38 -19.52
CA VAL A 722 10.19 -1.52 -20.44
C VAL A 722 10.17 -2.83 -19.63
N THR A 723 9.08 -3.59 -19.73
CA THR A 723 8.85 -4.81 -18.95
C THR A 723 8.80 -6.08 -19.79
N SER A 724 9.38 -6.06 -21.00
CA SER A 724 9.46 -7.23 -21.88
C SER A 724 10.87 -7.42 -22.45
N LYS A 725 11.28 -8.68 -22.55
CA LYS A 725 12.60 -9.08 -23.05
C LYS A 725 12.84 -8.64 -24.49
N GLY A 726 14.00 -8.04 -24.76
CA GLY A 726 14.41 -7.68 -26.12
C GLY A 726 13.55 -6.60 -26.78
N ALA A 727 12.74 -5.87 -26.02
CA ALA A 727 11.85 -4.86 -26.56
C ALA A 727 12.64 -3.73 -27.25
N SER A 728 12.24 -3.43 -28.50
CA SER A 728 12.77 -2.32 -29.30
C SER A 728 11.84 -1.09 -29.31
N SER A 729 10.63 -1.24 -28.76
CA SER A 729 9.64 -0.17 -28.62
C SER A 729 8.63 -0.48 -27.52
N VAL A 730 8.00 0.55 -26.98
CA VAL A 730 6.81 0.45 -26.12
C VAL A 730 5.68 1.31 -26.71
N SER A 731 4.44 1.03 -26.32
CA SER A 731 3.27 1.80 -26.73
C SER A 731 2.85 2.71 -25.58
N VAL A 732 3.04 4.02 -25.73
CA VAL A 732 2.69 5.00 -24.67
C VAL A 732 1.39 5.69 -25.03
N TYR A 733 0.43 5.70 -24.12
CA TYR A 733 -0.75 6.55 -24.20
C TYR A 733 -0.48 7.89 -23.51
N PHE A 734 -0.57 8.97 -24.28
CA PHE A 734 -0.53 10.35 -23.79
C PHE A 734 -1.95 10.85 -23.60
N PRO A 735 -2.49 10.92 -22.37
CA PRO A 735 -3.85 11.36 -22.11
C PRO A 735 -3.97 12.89 -22.08
N GLY A 736 -5.21 13.36 -21.96
CA GLY A 736 -5.58 14.77 -21.77
C GLY A 736 -5.75 15.53 -23.08
N GLN A 737 -6.91 16.16 -23.28
CA GLN A 737 -7.21 16.95 -24.47
C GLN A 737 -6.25 18.14 -24.59
N ASP A 738 -5.56 18.23 -25.73
CA ASP A 738 -4.55 19.25 -26.03
C ASP A 738 -3.43 19.34 -24.98
N THR A 739 -3.24 18.29 -24.17
CA THR A 739 -2.19 18.21 -23.17
C THR A 739 -0.87 17.91 -23.86
N ILE A 740 0.16 18.70 -23.55
CA ILE A 740 1.49 18.50 -24.09
C ILE A 740 2.27 17.55 -23.19
N TRP A 741 3.07 16.67 -23.77
CA TRP A 741 4.02 15.80 -23.08
C TRP A 741 5.40 15.96 -23.70
N TYR A 742 6.43 16.13 -22.87
CA TYR A 742 7.81 16.28 -23.30
C TYR A 742 8.64 15.08 -22.87
N ASP A 743 9.32 14.43 -23.80
CA ASP A 743 10.35 13.44 -23.47
C ASP A 743 11.43 14.07 -22.60
N VAL A 744 11.68 13.54 -21.41
CA VAL A 744 12.59 14.17 -20.44
C VAL A 744 14.06 14.18 -20.88
N LYS A 745 14.43 13.35 -21.87
CA LYS A 745 15.80 13.27 -22.40
C LYS A 745 15.96 14.09 -23.68
N THR A 746 14.99 14.02 -24.59
CA THR A 746 15.12 14.62 -25.93
C THR A 746 14.37 15.96 -26.07
N ALA A 747 13.52 16.31 -25.11
CA ALA A 747 12.55 17.40 -25.19
C ALA A 747 11.56 17.29 -26.36
N GLN A 748 11.47 16.12 -27.00
CA GLN A 748 10.50 15.87 -28.05
C GLN A 748 9.08 16.04 -27.51
N LYS A 749 8.28 16.80 -28.24
CA LYS A 749 6.89 17.13 -27.89
C LYS A 749 5.92 16.09 -28.47
N TYR A 750 4.98 15.65 -27.63
CA TYR A 750 3.80 14.87 -27.99
C TYR A 750 2.54 15.58 -27.53
N THR A 751 1.42 15.36 -28.21
CA THR A 751 0.12 15.97 -27.86
C THR A 751 -0.90 14.86 -27.58
N GLY A 752 -1.60 14.97 -26.45
CA GLY A 752 -2.70 14.08 -26.07
C GLY A 752 -4.06 14.56 -26.61
N PRO A 753 -5.07 13.67 -26.68
CA PRO A 753 -4.98 12.25 -26.42
C PRO A 753 -4.38 11.51 -27.62
N SER A 754 -3.30 10.74 -27.44
CA SER A 754 -2.76 9.90 -28.52
C SER A 754 -1.96 8.72 -28.00
N THR A 755 -1.98 7.61 -28.75
CA THR A 755 -1.09 6.46 -28.50
C THR A 755 0.07 6.53 -29.48
N GLN A 756 1.30 6.46 -28.98
CA GLN A 756 2.52 6.59 -29.78
C GLN A 756 3.44 5.39 -29.55
N THR A 757 4.05 4.91 -30.63
CA THR A 757 5.14 3.94 -30.54
C THR A 757 6.44 4.66 -30.21
N ILE A 758 6.97 4.40 -29.02
CA ILE A 758 8.22 4.97 -28.54
C ILE A 758 9.32 3.92 -28.72
N TYR A 759 10.29 4.21 -29.57
CA TYR A 759 11.45 3.34 -29.76
C TYR A 759 12.36 3.37 -28.54
N VAL A 760 12.76 2.19 -28.08
CA VAL A 760 13.62 2.02 -26.90
C VAL A 760 14.82 1.17 -27.27
N ASN A 761 15.94 1.50 -26.63
CA ASN A 761 17.10 0.62 -26.50
C ASN A 761 17.31 0.35 -25.01
N LEU A 762 18.40 -0.33 -24.64
CA LEU A 762 18.68 -0.61 -23.22
C LEU A 762 18.85 0.66 -22.37
N GLU A 763 19.33 1.76 -22.94
CA GLU A 763 19.56 3.02 -22.21
C GLU A 763 18.31 3.87 -22.00
N LYS A 764 17.30 3.71 -22.86
CA LYS A 764 16.09 4.54 -22.83
C LYS A 764 15.13 4.06 -21.74
N ILE A 765 14.82 4.97 -20.80
CA ILE A 765 13.69 4.88 -19.89
C ILE A 765 12.58 5.81 -20.44
N PRO A 766 11.42 5.28 -20.86
CA PRO A 766 10.30 6.11 -21.33
C PRO A 766 9.69 6.90 -20.17
N VAL A 767 10.04 8.19 -20.10
CA VAL A 767 9.55 9.13 -19.11
C VAL A 767 9.23 10.45 -19.80
N PHE A 768 8.09 11.02 -19.47
CA PHE A 768 7.57 12.21 -20.13
C PHE A 768 7.06 13.20 -19.08
N GLN A 769 7.49 14.45 -19.20
CA GLN A 769 7.00 15.53 -18.34
C GLN A 769 5.75 16.17 -18.97
N ARG A 770 4.69 16.28 -18.19
CA ARG A 770 3.46 16.97 -18.58
C ARG A 770 3.71 18.47 -18.75
N GLY A 771 3.27 19.06 -19.86
CA GLY A 771 3.22 20.51 -20.04
C GLY A 771 2.35 21.15 -18.95
N GLY A 772 2.70 22.35 -18.52
CA GLY A 772 2.06 23.00 -17.38
C GLY A 772 2.75 22.73 -16.05
N THR A 773 3.89 22.02 -16.03
CA THR A 773 4.53 21.58 -14.79
C THR A 773 5.97 22.08 -14.63
N ILE A 774 6.41 22.26 -13.38
CA ILE A 774 7.80 22.58 -13.03
C ILE A 774 8.35 21.51 -12.10
N VAL A 775 9.39 20.79 -12.56
CA VAL A 775 10.04 19.71 -11.81
C VAL A 775 11.39 20.19 -11.25
N PRO A 776 11.57 20.24 -9.92
CA PRO A 776 12.85 20.57 -9.31
C PRO A 776 13.79 19.35 -9.28
N ARG A 777 15.07 19.59 -9.56
CA ARG A 777 16.12 18.57 -9.60
C ARG A 777 17.40 19.03 -8.92
N LYS A 778 18.23 18.09 -8.47
CA LYS A 778 19.62 18.33 -8.05
C LYS A 778 20.58 17.56 -8.95
N GLU A 779 21.18 18.26 -9.90
CA GLU A 779 21.92 17.63 -11.01
C GLU A 779 23.36 17.25 -10.60
N ARG A 780 23.82 17.80 -9.47
CA ARG A 780 25.08 17.42 -8.82
C ARG A 780 24.89 16.16 -7.98
N VAL A 781 24.66 15.03 -8.65
CA VAL A 781 24.44 13.75 -7.97
C VAL A 781 25.68 13.38 -7.13
N ARG A 782 25.46 13.15 -5.83
CA ARG A 782 26.47 12.73 -4.85
C ARG A 782 26.35 11.22 -4.59
N ARG A 783 27.25 10.68 -3.77
CA ARG A 783 27.27 9.26 -3.39
C ARG A 783 26.08 8.80 -2.53
N CYS A 784 25.41 9.74 -1.84
CA CYS A 784 24.22 9.52 -1.03
C CYS A 784 23.40 10.82 -0.97
N SER A 785 22.12 10.74 -0.57
CA SER A 785 21.18 11.85 -0.61
C SER A 785 21.57 13.00 0.32
N PHE A 786 22.05 12.68 1.54
CA PHE A 786 22.39 13.65 2.57
C PHE A 786 23.47 14.64 2.13
N LEU A 787 24.48 14.18 1.40
CA LEU A 787 25.57 15.03 0.91
C LEU A 787 25.11 16.02 -0.17
N GLY A 788 23.94 15.77 -0.79
CA GLY A 788 23.32 16.66 -1.76
C GLY A 788 22.32 17.64 -1.15
N ILE A 789 22.05 17.61 0.16
CA ILE A 789 20.95 18.38 0.75
C ILE A 789 21.10 19.90 0.60
N GLU A 790 22.34 20.40 0.55
CA GLU A 790 22.66 21.82 0.36
C GLU A 790 23.12 22.15 -1.09
N ASP A 791 23.10 21.18 -1.99
CA ASP A 791 23.45 21.42 -3.39
C ASP A 791 22.40 22.29 -4.11
N PRO A 792 22.80 22.99 -5.18
CA PRO A 792 21.89 23.81 -5.95
C PRO A 792 20.84 23.02 -6.73
N TYR A 793 19.77 23.73 -7.07
CA TYR A 793 18.64 23.22 -7.83
C TYR A 793 18.73 23.59 -9.31
N THR A 794 18.24 22.68 -10.15
CA THR A 794 17.81 22.94 -11.51
C THR A 794 16.29 22.85 -11.57
N LEU A 795 15.63 23.80 -12.24
CA LEU A 795 14.18 23.74 -12.50
C LEU A 795 13.93 23.38 -13.97
N ILE A 796 13.13 22.34 -14.21
CA ILE A 796 12.66 21.97 -15.56
C ILE A 796 11.22 22.46 -15.72
N VAL A 797 11.05 23.52 -16.50
CA VAL A 797 9.78 24.20 -16.78
C VAL A 797 9.23 23.68 -18.10
N ALA A 798 8.21 22.83 -18.07
CA ALA A 798 7.56 22.31 -19.27
C ALA A 798 6.31 23.14 -19.58
N LEU A 799 6.31 23.91 -20.67
CA LEU A 799 5.19 24.79 -21.00
C LEU A 799 3.99 24.02 -21.59
N ASP A 800 2.79 24.37 -21.16
CA ASP A 800 1.53 23.92 -21.77
C ASP A 800 1.17 24.71 -23.05
N THR A 801 -0.01 24.44 -23.61
CA THR A 801 -0.56 25.16 -24.78
C THR A 801 -0.89 26.63 -24.49
N LYS A 802 -0.94 27.04 -23.23
CA LYS A 802 -1.14 28.43 -22.78
C LYS A 802 0.19 29.12 -22.43
N HIS A 803 1.32 28.46 -22.68
CA HIS A 803 2.66 28.91 -22.29
C HIS A 803 2.79 29.18 -20.78
N GLN A 804 2.20 28.30 -19.98
CA GLN A 804 2.23 28.35 -18.53
C GLN A 804 2.85 27.09 -17.95
N ALA A 805 3.37 27.20 -16.72
CA ALA A 805 3.76 26.06 -15.91
C ALA A 805 3.69 26.38 -14.42
N SER A 806 3.45 25.37 -13.59
CA SER A 806 3.38 25.49 -12.13
C SER A 806 4.03 24.29 -11.46
N GLY A 807 4.69 24.49 -10.33
CA GLY A 807 5.28 23.43 -9.54
C GLY A 807 5.47 23.87 -8.10
N GLN A 808 5.77 22.90 -7.24
CA GLN A 808 6.03 23.13 -5.83
C GLN A 808 7.35 22.50 -5.43
N LEU A 809 8.00 23.05 -4.41
CA LEU A 809 9.25 22.55 -3.86
C LEU A 809 9.20 22.63 -2.33
N TYR A 810 9.35 21.47 -1.69
CA TYR A 810 9.52 21.36 -0.25
C TYR A 810 10.99 21.13 0.12
N MET A 811 11.47 21.78 1.18
CA MET A 811 12.84 21.64 1.70
C MET A 811 12.84 21.69 3.23
N ASP A 812 13.51 20.75 3.88
CA ASP A 812 13.84 20.76 5.31
C ASP A 812 15.24 20.14 5.51
N ASP A 813 15.59 19.76 6.74
CA ASP A 813 16.86 19.08 7.04
C ASP A 813 16.95 17.61 6.58
N GLY A 814 15.88 17.07 6.01
CA GLY A 814 15.84 15.73 5.44
C GLY A 814 15.77 14.59 6.46
N HIS A 815 15.81 14.83 7.78
CA HIS A 815 15.74 13.74 8.77
C HIS A 815 14.84 14.00 9.99
N SER A 816 14.79 15.23 10.53
CA SER A 816 14.19 15.48 11.84
C SER A 816 12.67 15.63 11.79
N LEU A 817 12.06 15.70 12.98
CA LEU A 817 10.66 16.06 13.17
C LEU A 817 10.42 17.57 13.28
N ASP A 818 11.46 18.41 13.19
CA ASP A 818 11.37 19.87 13.38
C ASP A 818 10.47 20.55 12.34
N PHE A 819 10.24 19.92 11.19
CA PHE A 819 9.28 20.41 10.19
C PHE A 819 7.86 20.55 10.74
N LYS A 820 7.48 19.75 11.75
CA LYS A 820 6.18 19.86 12.43
C LYS A 820 6.02 21.21 13.15
N SER A 821 7.12 21.88 13.48
CA SER A 821 7.14 23.20 14.12
C SER A 821 7.46 24.35 13.15
N GLY A 822 7.39 24.11 11.83
CA GLY A 822 7.64 25.12 10.81
C GLY A 822 9.10 25.21 10.34
N PHE A 823 9.96 24.26 10.72
CA PHE A 823 11.36 24.20 10.26
C PHE A 823 11.46 23.57 8.87
N PHE A 824 10.85 24.21 7.88
CA PHE A 824 10.95 23.85 6.47
C PHE A 824 10.87 25.13 5.60
N GLN A 825 10.98 24.97 4.29
CA GLN A 825 10.60 25.91 3.24
C GLN A 825 9.61 25.20 2.30
N TYR A 826 8.54 25.89 1.91
CA TYR A 826 7.61 25.37 0.92
C TYR A 826 7.31 26.45 -0.12
N LYS A 827 7.74 26.22 -1.34
CA LYS A 827 7.72 27.20 -2.42
C LYS A 827 6.71 26.80 -3.49
N HIS A 828 5.97 27.78 -4.00
CA HIS A 828 5.29 27.70 -5.28
C HIS A 828 6.15 28.37 -6.33
N ILE A 829 6.33 27.69 -7.47
CA ILE A 829 7.10 28.19 -8.60
C ILE A 829 6.16 28.20 -9.79
N SER A 830 6.13 29.30 -10.54
CA SER A 830 5.27 29.44 -11.71
C SER A 830 5.97 30.11 -12.87
N PHE A 831 5.65 29.69 -14.08
CA PHE A 831 5.92 30.39 -15.32
C PHE A 831 4.59 30.90 -15.89
N GLN A 832 4.45 32.22 -16.06
CA GLN A 832 3.29 32.82 -16.72
C GLN A 832 3.68 34.18 -17.30
N ASN A 833 3.17 34.53 -18.49
CA ASN A 833 3.41 35.82 -19.14
C ASN A 833 4.91 36.15 -19.29
N ASN A 834 5.72 35.16 -19.66
CA ASN A 834 7.19 35.28 -19.74
C ASN A 834 7.87 35.65 -18.41
N VAL A 835 7.22 35.36 -17.27
CA VAL A 835 7.77 35.57 -15.93
C VAL A 835 7.86 34.25 -15.20
N ILE A 836 9.05 33.94 -14.69
CA ILE A 836 9.29 32.83 -13.75
C ILE A 836 9.35 33.44 -12.35
N GLN A 837 8.59 32.93 -11.41
CA GLN A 837 8.64 33.42 -10.03
C GLN A 837 8.61 32.28 -9.03
N SER A 838 9.25 32.50 -7.88
CA SER A 838 9.13 31.65 -6.70
C SER A 838 8.56 32.46 -5.55
N ARG A 839 7.54 31.91 -4.88
CA ARG A 839 6.88 32.50 -3.73
C ARG A 839 6.74 31.50 -2.60
N SER A 840 6.86 31.94 -1.36
CA SER A 840 6.57 31.11 -0.19
C SER A 840 5.08 30.77 -0.09
N LEU A 841 4.77 29.49 0.12
CA LEU A 841 3.42 28.99 0.42
C LEU A 841 3.11 29.01 1.92
N ASP A 842 4.14 29.01 2.76
CA ASP A 842 4.01 29.16 4.21
C ASP A 842 4.91 30.31 4.71
N MET A 843 4.30 31.36 5.25
CA MET A 843 5.01 32.53 5.78
C MET A 843 5.67 32.27 7.13
N ASN A 844 5.32 31.16 7.81
CA ASN A 844 5.90 30.75 9.10
C ASN A 844 7.11 29.82 8.93
N ALA A 845 7.45 29.47 7.69
CA ALA A 845 8.60 28.67 7.30
C ALA A 845 9.93 29.31 7.75
N ARG A 846 10.74 28.57 8.51
CA ARG A 846 11.96 29.09 9.16
C ARG A 846 13.26 28.38 8.76
N TYR A 847 13.18 27.36 7.90
CA TYR A 847 14.38 26.61 7.50
C TYR A 847 15.34 27.47 6.70
N LYS A 848 16.62 27.45 7.05
CA LYS A 848 17.69 28.16 6.33
C LYS A 848 18.50 27.15 5.54
N THR A 849 18.67 27.40 4.25
CA THR A 849 19.48 26.57 3.36
C THR A 849 20.47 27.41 2.58
N LYS A 850 21.61 26.80 2.24
CA LYS A 850 22.62 27.30 1.29
C LYS A 850 22.28 26.92 -0.15
N SER A 851 21.25 26.09 -0.37
CA SER A 851 20.80 25.72 -1.70
C SER A 851 20.37 26.95 -2.50
N TRP A 852 20.77 26.98 -3.76
CA TRP A 852 20.55 28.09 -4.68
C TRP A 852 20.13 27.59 -6.06
N LEU A 853 19.60 28.47 -6.91
CA LEU A 853 19.17 28.13 -8.26
C LEU A 853 20.33 28.23 -9.25
N GLU A 854 20.85 27.11 -9.72
CA GLU A 854 21.97 27.12 -10.68
C GLU A 854 21.54 27.13 -12.15
N ARG A 855 20.32 26.65 -12.43
CA ARG A 855 19.85 26.50 -13.81
C ARG A 855 18.33 26.46 -13.90
N VAL A 856 17.80 27.05 -14.95
CA VAL A 856 16.41 26.82 -15.39
C VAL A 856 16.42 26.36 -16.83
N VAL A 857 15.67 25.30 -17.12
CA VAL A 857 15.45 24.79 -18.47
C VAL A 857 13.97 24.96 -18.79
N VAL A 858 13.65 25.73 -19.82
CA VAL A 858 12.27 25.95 -20.28
C VAL A 858 12.06 25.21 -21.59
N LEU A 859 11.13 24.26 -21.61
CA LEU A 859 10.74 23.46 -22.77
C LEU A 859 9.53 24.09 -23.46
N GLY A 860 9.53 24.12 -24.80
CA GLY A 860 8.40 24.62 -25.58
C GLY A 860 8.36 26.15 -25.74
N MET A 861 9.52 26.82 -25.64
CA MET A 861 9.65 28.25 -25.90
C MET A 861 9.62 28.53 -27.40
N GLU A 862 8.73 29.39 -27.88
CA GLU A 862 8.61 29.64 -29.33
C GLU A 862 9.73 30.50 -29.91
N LYS A 863 10.20 31.49 -29.14
CA LYS A 863 11.18 32.49 -29.53
C LYS A 863 12.20 32.70 -28.42
N SER A 864 13.43 33.05 -28.82
CA SER A 864 14.46 33.50 -27.89
C SER A 864 14.04 34.83 -27.23
N PRO A 865 14.23 34.99 -25.91
CA PRO A 865 14.13 36.30 -25.28
C PRO A 865 15.27 37.23 -25.74
N SER A 866 15.04 38.54 -25.69
CA SER A 866 16.04 39.58 -25.94
C SER A 866 16.96 39.81 -24.73
N SER A 867 16.41 39.65 -23.52
CA SER A 867 17.14 39.67 -22.25
C SER A 867 16.33 39.00 -21.15
N ILE A 868 16.98 38.55 -20.08
CA ILE A 868 16.30 38.00 -18.90
C ILE A 868 16.79 38.77 -17.68
N GLN A 869 15.85 39.35 -16.93
CA GLN A 869 16.14 40.11 -15.72
C GLN A 869 15.68 39.35 -14.49
N LEU A 870 16.58 39.14 -13.54
CA LEU A 870 16.30 38.55 -12.23
C LEU A 870 16.25 39.65 -11.18
N SER A 871 15.23 39.61 -10.32
CA SER A 871 15.12 40.39 -9.10
C SER A 871 14.60 39.52 -7.94
N GLY A 872 14.83 39.93 -6.70
CA GLY A 872 14.31 39.24 -5.52
C GLY A 872 14.49 40.05 -4.25
N ASP A 873 13.97 39.56 -3.13
CA ASP A 873 13.93 40.31 -1.87
C ASP A 873 15.32 40.75 -1.37
N LEU A 874 16.34 39.97 -1.67
CA LEU A 874 17.72 40.18 -1.22
C LEU A 874 18.72 40.39 -2.36
N ILE A 875 18.25 40.63 -3.59
CA ILE A 875 19.12 40.75 -4.78
C ILE A 875 18.67 41.91 -5.65
N GLU A 876 19.62 42.78 -6.01
CA GLU A 876 19.39 43.85 -6.99
C GLU A 876 19.08 43.28 -8.39
N THR A 877 18.24 44.00 -9.13
CA THR A 877 17.86 43.59 -10.48
C THR A 877 19.08 43.55 -11.42
N HIS A 878 19.34 42.40 -12.03
CA HIS A 878 20.44 42.24 -12.98
C HIS A 878 20.06 41.29 -14.12
N ASN A 879 20.83 41.31 -15.21
CA ASN A 879 20.62 40.40 -16.33
C ASN A 879 21.29 39.04 -16.06
N VAL A 880 20.63 37.96 -16.45
CA VAL A 880 21.17 36.59 -16.38
C VAL A 880 21.48 36.05 -17.77
N GLU A 881 22.52 35.23 -17.87
CA GLU A 881 22.92 34.60 -19.12
C GLU A 881 21.97 33.47 -19.52
N PHE A 882 21.73 33.33 -20.82
CA PHE A 882 20.92 32.24 -21.36
C PHE A 882 21.40 31.79 -22.73
N SER A 883 20.99 30.59 -23.12
CA SER A 883 21.13 30.05 -24.47
C SER A 883 19.79 29.50 -24.93
N PHE A 884 19.42 29.74 -26.19
CA PHE A 884 18.21 29.20 -26.79
C PHE A 884 18.57 28.29 -27.97
N ASN A 885 17.95 27.10 -28.02
CA ASN A 885 18.05 26.21 -29.16
C ASN A 885 16.77 26.34 -30.01
N GLU A 886 16.93 26.85 -31.23
CA GLU A 886 15.83 27.07 -32.17
C GLU A 886 15.17 25.77 -32.66
N ASP A 887 15.92 24.69 -32.80
CA ASP A 887 15.42 23.41 -33.31
C ASP A 887 14.60 22.68 -32.25
N SER A 888 15.13 22.59 -31.03
CA SER A 888 14.47 21.89 -29.92
C SER A 888 13.51 22.78 -29.14
N LYS A 889 13.49 24.10 -29.40
CA LYS A 889 12.66 25.08 -28.67
C LYS A 889 12.90 25.05 -27.15
N VAL A 890 14.17 24.92 -26.77
CA VAL A 890 14.61 24.85 -25.37
C VAL A 890 15.44 26.08 -25.01
N LEU A 891 15.02 26.78 -23.95
CA LEU A 891 15.78 27.85 -23.31
C LEU A 891 16.51 27.31 -22.08
N VAL A 892 17.80 27.64 -21.94
CA VAL A 892 18.58 27.33 -20.74
C VAL A 892 19.09 28.63 -20.15
N ILE A 893 18.61 28.97 -18.95
CA ILE A 893 19.08 30.09 -18.14
C ILE A 893 20.18 29.56 -17.22
N ARG A 894 21.36 30.17 -17.28
CA ARG A 894 22.56 29.70 -16.56
C ARG A 894 22.86 30.62 -15.38
N LYS A 895 23.17 30.00 -14.25
CA LYS A 895 23.61 30.67 -13.01
C LYS A 895 22.70 31.83 -12.58
N PRO A 896 21.38 31.62 -12.33
CA PRO A 896 20.57 32.62 -11.64
C PRO A 896 21.14 33.04 -10.28
N GLU A 897 21.82 32.14 -9.56
CA GLU A 897 22.54 32.45 -8.30
C GLU A 897 21.67 33.01 -7.16
N VAL A 898 20.36 32.77 -7.22
CA VAL A 898 19.41 33.12 -6.16
C VAL A 898 19.23 32.00 -5.14
N ASN A 899 19.12 32.34 -3.85
CA ASN A 899 18.85 31.38 -2.79
C ASN A 899 17.42 30.80 -2.92
N MET A 900 17.27 29.48 -2.78
CA MET A 900 15.96 28.82 -2.98
C MET A 900 14.95 29.08 -1.85
N ALA A 901 15.38 29.56 -0.69
CA ALA A 901 14.48 29.96 0.39
C ALA A 901 13.80 31.32 0.13
N THR A 902 14.44 32.22 -0.62
CA THR A 902 13.93 33.58 -0.85
C THR A 902 12.91 33.65 -1.99
N ASP A 903 12.08 34.68 -1.99
CA ASP A 903 11.21 35.00 -3.13
C ASP A 903 12.00 35.72 -4.21
N TRP A 904 11.71 35.37 -5.47
CA TRP A 904 12.39 35.92 -6.63
C TRP A 904 11.54 35.88 -7.88
N VAL A 905 11.88 36.74 -8.85
CA VAL A 905 11.18 36.92 -10.12
C VAL A 905 12.21 37.05 -11.25
N MET A 906 12.06 36.26 -12.31
CA MET A 906 12.78 36.40 -13.57
C MET A 906 11.83 36.79 -14.69
N THR A 907 12.06 37.94 -15.31
CA THR A 907 11.29 38.43 -16.47
C THR A 907 12.07 38.22 -17.76
N LEU A 908 11.50 37.42 -18.67
CA LEU A 908 12.01 37.18 -20.01
C LEU A 908 11.44 38.27 -20.94
N ARG A 909 12.28 39.21 -21.37
CA ARG A 909 11.87 40.27 -22.32
C ARG A 909 11.89 39.69 -23.72
N GLN A 910 10.84 39.98 -24.52
CA GLN A 910 10.78 39.58 -25.92
C GLN A 910 11.48 40.59 -26.84
#